data_AF-A0A4Z2IKC9-F1
#
_entry.id   AF-A0A4Z2IKC9-F1
#
_cell.length_a   1.000
_cell.length_b   1.000
_cell.length_c   1.000
_cell.angle_alpha   90.00
_cell.angle_beta   90.00
_cell.angle_gamma   90.00
#
_symmetry.space_group_name_H-M   'P 1'
#
loop_
_entity.id
_entity.type
_entity.pdbx_description
1 polymer ?
#
loop_
_entity_poly.entity_id
_entity_poly.type
_entity_poly.pdbx_seq_one_letter_code
_entity_poly.pdbx_strand_id
1 'polypeptide(L)'
;MLNSLSDLHGYVDKGQLTRELGGNLEYCHSQWIHHRTAIENFAMTVKTTAQMLQKFGTDLAETELPNDVQCTKDLLTAHTDKHSNLKDELKLALKQGTTLFGCIKEQAAKSENHKLSPDEIENQTTVERLLAQLDETENAFEQFWCKHHLKLEQCLQLRHFEQDFREVKVSLDSLMDILTGLSDIGDCVARVEHLINGLKTLEEKALPTLEKAQLHALHGDQLIQSNHYAVDSIRPKCVELRRLCDDFSNESKKKTDVLSKSLQIHMGIDKVNQWCESGIYLLASQAVDKCQSQEGAESALTDIEHFLESAEKNQLTELRNLHNQYEVVLSDDIRANVLKALKRLEDVQEMFQKRHVSLKRLSAKQTRPVQPVAPRPESSPKRPALKTPPRTPGSQQPLARRVSDNSNSSRQPVEVDPSKKRIIRKAKGGIKIEVMHEESQGGSTHVIVTNETEESLSNRRRHIMTELIETERLYVEELQSIMEGYFAELDNSELSHLIPPSLDNKRDVLFGNLPEIYEFHNRTFLKELENCAEKPELVGTCFLKRECQKKLDHKLSLDAYLLKPVQRITKYQLMVKEMLKCSKGEGTAELEEALSTMLDIIKSVNDSMHQIAITGFEGNLSELGKLLMQGSFNVWTDHKKGHSKVKDLARFKPMQRHLFLYDKMMLFCKKREETTDGHDKTPSYSFKHSLKKQEHFVNCD
;
A
#
# COMPACT_ATOMS: atom_id res chain seq x y z
N MET A 1 32.77 56.30 -33.03
CA MET A 1 31.59 57.09 -32.60
C MET A 1 30.68 57.23 -33.81
N LEU A 2 29.40 56.91 -33.66
CA LEU A 2 28.39 57.16 -34.69
C LEU A 2 28.05 58.66 -34.64
N ASN A 3 28.52 59.42 -35.63
CA ASN A 3 28.46 60.89 -35.59
C ASN A 3 27.30 61.47 -36.42
N SER A 4 26.57 60.62 -37.16
CA SER A 4 25.41 61.04 -37.95
C SER A 4 24.35 59.94 -38.09
N LEU A 5 23.11 60.36 -38.39
CA LEU A 5 21.97 59.47 -38.67
C LEU A 5 22.18 58.63 -39.94
N SER A 6 22.96 59.13 -40.90
CA SER A 6 23.38 58.35 -42.08
C SER A 6 24.37 57.24 -41.73
N ASP A 7 25.31 57.49 -40.81
CA ASP A 7 26.26 56.47 -40.37
C ASP A 7 25.52 55.33 -39.67
N LEU A 8 24.50 55.64 -38.83
CA LEU A 8 23.66 54.65 -38.16
C LEU A 8 22.94 53.73 -39.16
N HIS A 9 22.37 54.29 -40.23
CA HIS A 9 21.71 53.52 -41.29
C HIS A 9 22.67 52.67 -42.14
N GLY A 10 23.98 52.91 -42.07
CA GLY A 10 25.00 52.06 -42.68
C GLY A 10 25.28 50.77 -41.90
N TYR A 11 24.93 50.73 -40.61
CA TYR A 11 25.13 49.56 -39.73
C TYR A 11 23.83 48.89 -39.29
N VAL A 12 22.71 49.62 -39.26
CA VAL A 12 21.40 49.14 -38.78
C VAL A 12 20.32 49.40 -39.83
N ASP A 13 19.55 48.36 -40.14
CA ASP A 13 18.42 48.46 -41.08
C ASP A 13 17.37 49.45 -40.52
N LYS A 14 16.86 50.34 -41.39
CA LYS A 14 15.82 51.30 -41.00
C LYS A 14 14.56 50.64 -40.45
N GLY A 15 14.25 49.41 -40.86
CA GLY A 15 13.15 48.61 -40.33
C GLY A 15 13.32 48.16 -38.87
N GLN A 16 14.51 48.30 -38.28
CA GLN A 16 14.79 47.97 -36.88
C GLN A 16 14.83 49.21 -35.97
N LEU A 17 14.72 50.42 -36.56
CA LEU A 17 14.77 51.69 -35.84
C LEU A 17 13.36 52.28 -35.71
N THR A 18 13.05 52.84 -34.54
CA THR A 18 11.80 53.58 -34.32
C THR A 18 11.75 54.86 -35.15
N ARG A 19 10.56 55.43 -35.35
CA ARG A 19 10.39 56.69 -36.10
C ARG A 19 11.22 57.85 -35.55
N GLU A 20 11.48 57.86 -34.24
CA GLU A 20 12.31 58.87 -33.55
C GLU A 20 13.79 58.82 -33.99
N LEU A 21 14.26 57.65 -34.43
CA LEU A 21 15.61 57.41 -34.93
C LEU A 21 15.67 57.34 -36.47
N GLY A 22 14.63 57.84 -37.16
CA GLY A 22 14.59 57.88 -38.63
C GLY A 22 14.27 56.53 -39.30
N GLY A 23 13.77 55.56 -38.54
CA GLY A 23 13.39 54.24 -39.03
C GLY A 23 11.89 54.02 -39.24
N ASN A 24 11.55 52.78 -39.59
CA ASN A 24 10.23 52.36 -40.06
C ASN A 24 9.48 51.52 -39.01
N LEU A 25 10.11 51.20 -37.88
CA LEU A 25 9.54 50.35 -36.84
C LEU A 25 8.42 51.10 -36.11
N GLU A 26 7.19 50.61 -36.24
CA GLU A 26 6.07 51.06 -35.40
C GLU A 26 6.16 50.39 -34.03
N TYR A 27 6.79 51.09 -33.08
CA TYR A 27 6.88 50.67 -31.69
C TYR A 27 5.92 51.48 -30.83
N CYS A 28 5.11 50.80 -30.01
CA CYS A 28 4.25 51.42 -29.01
C CYS A 28 4.56 50.83 -27.63
N HIS A 29 5.21 51.62 -26.78
CA HIS A 29 5.67 51.16 -25.46
C HIS A 29 4.51 50.68 -24.58
N SER A 30 3.36 51.36 -24.60
CA SER A 30 2.19 50.97 -23.81
C SER A 30 1.58 49.63 -24.28
N GLN A 31 1.57 49.37 -25.59
CA GLN A 31 1.12 48.12 -26.16
C GLN A 31 2.07 46.96 -25.82
N TRP A 32 3.38 47.22 -25.90
CA TRP A 32 4.42 46.28 -25.49
C TRP A 32 4.25 45.85 -24.03
N ILE A 33 4.09 46.82 -23.12
CA ILE A 33 3.82 46.55 -21.70
C ILE A 33 2.54 45.72 -21.56
N HIS A 34 1.45 46.09 -22.23
CA HIS A 34 0.18 45.37 -22.13
C HIS A 34 0.29 43.91 -22.56
N HIS A 35 0.95 43.64 -23.69
CA HIS A 35 1.21 42.28 -24.15
C HIS A 35 2.09 41.50 -23.18
N ARG A 36 3.19 42.09 -22.68
CA ARG A 36 4.05 41.38 -21.72
C ARG A 36 3.34 41.08 -20.42
N THR A 37 2.61 42.03 -19.85
CA THR A 37 1.81 41.78 -18.64
C THR A 37 0.76 40.69 -18.87
N ALA A 38 0.07 40.69 -20.03
CA ALA A 38 -0.91 39.65 -20.34
C ALA A 38 -0.28 38.26 -20.51
N ILE A 39 0.89 38.18 -21.15
CA ILE A 39 1.66 36.94 -21.32
C ILE A 39 2.16 36.42 -19.97
N GLU A 40 2.68 37.29 -19.10
CA GLU A 40 3.12 36.93 -17.75
C GLU A 40 1.96 36.42 -16.89
N ASN A 41 0.81 37.10 -16.94
CA ASN A 41 -0.41 36.64 -16.27
C ASN A 41 -0.84 35.26 -16.77
N PHE A 42 -0.85 35.04 -18.08
CA PHE A 42 -1.17 33.73 -18.65
C PHE A 42 -0.14 32.66 -18.26
N ALA A 43 1.15 32.98 -18.27
CA ALA A 43 2.20 32.06 -17.83
C ALA A 43 2.02 31.67 -16.35
N MET A 44 1.60 32.62 -15.50
CA MET A 44 1.28 32.34 -14.11
C MET A 44 0.04 31.45 -13.96
N THR A 45 -1.00 31.64 -14.78
CA THR A 45 -2.15 30.73 -14.86
C THR A 45 -1.70 29.32 -15.24
N VAL A 46 -0.94 29.15 -16.33
CA VAL A 46 -0.42 27.84 -16.77
C VAL A 46 0.38 27.16 -15.66
N LYS A 47 1.27 27.89 -14.99
CA LYS A 47 2.05 27.38 -13.86
C LYS A 47 1.14 26.92 -12.70
N THR A 48 0.14 27.73 -12.34
CA THR A 48 -0.78 27.42 -11.23
C THR A 48 -1.63 26.20 -11.55
N THR A 49 -2.18 26.12 -12.75
CA THR A 49 -2.97 24.96 -13.22
C THR A 49 -2.13 23.68 -13.23
N ALA A 50 -0.89 23.74 -13.71
CA ALA A 50 0.02 22.60 -13.68
C ALA A 50 0.33 22.15 -12.24
N GLN A 51 0.52 23.08 -11.30
CA GLN A 51 0.73 22.77 -9.89
C GLN A 51 -0.50 22.13 -9.24
N MET A 52 -1.72 22.60 -9.56
CA MET A 52 -2.96 21.99 -9.07
C MET A 52 -3.13 20.56 -9.56
N LEU A 53 -2.90 20.30 -10.85
CA LEU A 53 -2.94 18.96 -11.45
C LEU A 53 -1.87 18.04 -10.87
N GLN A 54 -0.65 18.56 -10.67
CA GLN A 54 0.44 17.79 -10.07
C GLN A 54 0.09 17.40 -8.63
N LYS A 55 -0.39 18.34 -7.82
CA LYS A 55 -0.80 18.05 -6.44
C LYS A 55 -1.89 17.00 -6.39
N PHE A 56 -2.94 17.17 -7.19
CA PHE A 56 -4.02 16.19 -7.26
C PHE A 56 -3.53 14.84 -7.77
N GLY A 57 -2.67 14.80 -8.79
CA GLY A 57 -2.04 13.57 -9.27
C GLY A 57 -1.23 12.83 -8.18
N THR A 58 -0.50 13.57 -7.34
CA THR A 58 0.19 13.01 -6.17
C THR A 58 -0.81 12.45 -5.15
N ASP A 59 -1.85 13.22 -4.79
CA ASP A 59 -2.90 12.78 -3.87
C ASP A 59 -3.54 11.47 -4.37
N LEU A 60 -3.86 11.38 -5.67
CA LEU A 60 -4.41 10.18 -6.30
C LEU A 60 -3.43 9.00 -6.24
N ALA A 61 -2.14 9.23 -6.51
CA ALA A 61 -1.12 8.18 -6.50
C ALA A 61 -0.82 7.61 -5.11
N GLU A 62 -0.93 8.45 -4.07
CA GLU A 62 -0.73 8.09 -2.66
C GLU A 62 -2.01 7.56 -2.00
N THR A 63 -3.17 7.65 -2.67
CA THR A 63 -4.43 7.17 -2.12
C THR A 63 -4.44 5.65 -1.96
N GLU A 64 -4.63 5.19 -0.73
CA GLU A 64 -4.89 3.78 -0.43
C GLU A 64 -6.31 3.37 -0.85
N LEU A 65 -6.45 2.16 -1.40
CA LEU A 65 -7.74 1.65 -1.85
C LEU A 65 -8.59 1.21 -0.63
N PRO A 66 -9.83 1.69 -0.48
CA PRO A 66 -10.69 1.30 0.64
C PRO A 66 -11.09 -0.19 0.58
N ASN A 67 -11.48 -0.74 1.73
CA ASN A 67 -11.81 -2.16 1.89
C ASN A 67 -13.32 -2.45 1.90
N ASP A 68 -14.17 -1.43 1.88
CA ASP A 68 -15.62 -1.52 1.87
C ASP A 68 -16.26 -0.79 0.67
N VAL A 69 -17.49 -1.18 0.34
CA VAL A 69 -18.23 -0.66 -0.82
C VAL A 69 -18.52 0.83 -0.68
N GLN A 70 -18.96 1.29 0.49
CA GLN A 70 -19.44 2.66 0.66
C GLN A 70 -18.28 3.65 0.59
N CYS A 71 -17.19 3.43 1.32
CA CYS A 71 -16.01 4.29 1.25
C CYS A 71 -15.37 4.27 -0.14
N THR A 72 -15.35 3.13 -0.84
CA THR A 72 -14.83 3.08 -2.22
C THR A 72 -15.70 3.92 -3.17
N LYS A 73 -17.02 3.86 -3.02
CA LYS A 73 -17.97 4.65 -3.81
C LYS A 73 -17.82 6.14 -3.53
N ASP A 74 -17.74 6.54 -2.26
CA ASP A 74 -17.58 7.93 -1.86
C ASP A 74 -16.25 8.50 -2.36
N LEU A 75 -15.18 7.71 -2.29
CA LEU A 75 -13.87 8.08 -2.84
C LEU A 75 -13.90 8.25 -4.36
N LEU A 76 -14.56 7.34 -5.08
CA LEU A 76 -14.72 7.42 -6.53
C LEU A 76 -15.48 8.69 -6.94
N THR A 77 -16.57 9.00 -6.26
CA THR A 77 -17.34 10.23 -6.49
C THR A 77 -16.48 11.47 -6.19
N ALA A 78 -15.83 11.52 -5.02
CA ALA A 78 -14.98 12.65 -4.64
C ALA A 78 -13.83 12.91 -5.62
N HIS A 79 -13.18 11.84 -6.11
CA HIS A 79 -12.14 11.96 -7.13
C HIS A 79 -12.70 12.44 -8.47
N THR A 80 -13.85 11.92 -8.89
CA THR A 80 -14.48 12.27 -10.18
C THR A 80 -14.94 13.73 -10.18
N ASP A 81 -15.51 14.20 -9.07
CA ASP A 81 -15.92 15.61 -8.91
C ASP A 81 -14.71 16.55 -8.94
N LYS A 82 -13.62 16.21 -8.23
CA LYS A 82 -12.37 16.98 -8.27
C LYS A 82 -11.77 17.03 -9.67
N HIS A 83 -11.76 15.89 -10.38
CA HIS A 83 -11.30 15.83 -11.78
C HIS A 83 -12.13 16.73 -12.68
N SER A 84 -13.46 16.67 -12.58
CA SER A 84 -14.36 17.52 -13.36
C SER A 84 -14.10 19.00 -13.13
N ASN A 85 -13.94 19.42 -11.86
CA ASN A 85 -13.64 20.81 -11.53
C ASN A 85 -12.30 21.26 -12.13
N LEU A 86 -11.25 20.44 -12.02
CA LEU A 86 -9.94 20.76 -12.60
C LEU A 86 -9.97 20.81 -14.13
N LYS A 87 -10.81 19.98 -14.76
CA LYS A 87 -11.03 20.00 -16.21
C LYS A 87 -11.70 21.29 -16.66
N ASP A 88 -12.60 21.86 -15.87
CA ASP A 88 -13.20 23.15 -16.17
C ASP A 88 -12.22 24.32 -15.98
N GLU A 89 -11.35 24.27 -14.97
CA GLU A 89 -10.23 25.22 -14.81
C GLU A 89 -9.24 25.17 -15.99
N LEU A 90 -8.91 23.97 -16.48
CA LEU A 90 -8.09 23.78 -17.68
C LEU A 90 -8.73 24.43 -18.92
N LYS A 91 -10.03 24.21 -19.15
CA LYS A 91 -10.75 24.85 -20.26
C LYS A 91 -10.73 26.37 -20.16
N LEU A 92 -10.84 26.92 -18.95
CA LEU A 92 -10.76 28.35 -18.72
C LEU A 92 -9.36 28.89 -19.06
N ALA A 93 -8.30 28.22 -18.59
CA ALA A 93 -6.92 28.59 -18.93
C ALA A 93 -6.66 28.51 -20.46
N LEU A 94 -7.17 27.47 -21.13
CA LEU A 94 -7.06 27.34 -22.58
C LEU A 94 -7.80 28.47 -23.30
N LYS A 95 -8.99 28.84 -22.83
CA LYS A 95 -9.75 29.99 -23.37
C LYS A 95 -9.00 31.31 -23.17
N GLN A 96 -8.36 31.51 -22.02
CA GLN A 96 -7.53 32.69 -21.77
C GLN A 96 -6.36 32.76 -22.75
N GLY A 97 -5.60 31.67 -22.92
CA GLY A 97 -4.45 31.61 -23.81
C GLY A 97 -4.81 31.77 -25.29
N THR A 98 -5.89 31.13 -25.75
CA THR A 98 -6.38 31.27 -27.13
C THR A 98 -6.90 32.68 -27.43
N THR A 99 -7.57 33.31 -26.46
CA THR A 99 -7.99 34.73 -26.58
C THR A 99 -6.79 35.65 -26.68
N LEU A 100 -5.79 35.49 -25.80
CA LEU A 100 -4.55 36.27 -25.82
C LEU A 100 -3.82 36.11 -27.15
N PHE A 101 -3.69 34.87 -27.64
CA PHE A 101 -3.10 34.57 -28.93
C PHE A 101 -3.84 35.26 -30.09
N GLY A 102 -5.18 35.25 -30.06
CA GLY A 102 -6.03 35.96 -31.01
C GLY A 102 -5.78 37.47 -31.01
N CYS A 103 -5.73 38.09 -29.83
CA CYS A 103 -5.47 39.53 -29.70
C CYS A 103 -4.10 39.94 -30.28
N ILE A 104 -3.06 39.14 -30.03
CA ILE A 104 -1.71 39.39 -30.58
C ILE A 104 -1.72 39.25 -32.11
N LYS A 105 -2.41 38.25 -32.67
CA LYS A 105 -2.52 38.04 -34.12
C LYS A 105 -3.39 39.07 -34.84
N GLU A 106 -4.54 39.43 -34.30
CA GLU A 106 -5.47 40.39 -34.93
C GLU A 106 -4.85 41.79 -35.04
N GLN A 107 -3.98 42.18 -34.10
CA GLN A 107 -3.28 43.45 -34.18
C GLN A 107 -2.21 43.46 -35.29
N ALA A 108 -1.52 42.34 -35.51
CA ALA A 108 -0.58 42.19 -36.63
C ALA A 108 -1.27 42.20 -38.01
N ALA A 109 -2.56 41.84 -38.07
CA ALA A 109 -3.33 41.74 -39.32
C ALA A 109 -4.01 43.04 -39.77
N LYS A 110 -4.03 44.11 -38.94
CA LYS A 110 -4.68 45.40 -39.26
C LYS A 110 -3.96 46.23 -40.33
N SER A 111 -2.82 45.77 -40.83
CA SER A 111 -1.97 46.45 -41.81
C SER A 111 -1.68 45.50 -42.98
N GLU A 112 -2.19 45.81 -44.18
CA GLU A 112 -2.12 44.97 -45.40
C GLU A 112 -0.69 44.66 -45.88
N ASN A 113 0.35 45.30 -45.29
CA ASN A 113 1.77 45.09 -45.60
C ASN A 113 2.65 44.92 -44.33
N HIS A 114 2.07 44.56 -43.17
CA HIS A 114 2.85 44.45 -41.92
C HIS A 114 3.80 43.25 -41.93
N LYS A 115 5.10 43.52 -41.84
CA LYS A 115 6.08 42.50 -41.42
C LYS A 115 6.09 42.50 -39.89
N LEU A 116 5.72 41.38 -39.28
CA LEU A 116 5.78 41.19 -37.83
C LEU A 116 7.15 41.64 -37.30
N SER A 117 7.13 42.50 -36.28
CA SER A 117 8.34 42.88 -35.57
C SER A 117 8.92 41.68 -34.81
N PRO A 118 10.23 41.65 -34.54
CA PRO A 118 10.86 40.59 -33.74
C PRO A 118 10.16 40.34 -32.39
N ASP A 119 9.68 41.40 -31.73
CA ASP A 119 8.99 41.30 -30.44
C ASP A 119 7.58 40.68 -30.57
N GLU A 120 6.84 41.01 -31.63
CA GLU A 120 5.54 40.37 -31.92
C GLU A 120 5.70 38.87 -32.23
N ILE A 121 6.77 38.50 -32.96
CA ILE A 121 7.11 37.09 -33.23
C ILE A 121 7.44 36.37 -31.92
N GLU A 122 8.23 36.99 -31.05
CA GLU A 122 8.60 36.42 -29.76
C GLU A 122 7.38 36.24 -28.83
N ASN A 123 6.51 37.26 -28.77
CA ASN A 123 5.26 37.22 -28.00
C ASN A 123 4.35 36.10 -28.50
N GLN A 124 4.15 36.01 -29.82
CA GLN A 124 3.36 34.95 -30.44
C GLN A 124 3.94 33.57 -30.11
N THR A 125 5.24 33.38 -30.31
CA THR A 125 5.94 32.12 -30.04
C THR A 125 5.85 31.74 -28.56
N THR A 126 5.93 32.73 -27.66
CA THR A 126 5.82 32.51 -26.21
C THR A 126 4.43 31.99 -25.84
N VAL A 127 3.36 32.61 -26.37
CA VAL A 127 1.98 32.18 -26.11
C VAL A 127 1.70 30.81 -26.72
N GLU A 128 2.16 30.54 -27.94
CA GLU A 128 2.06 29.21 -28.58
C GLU A 128 2.73 28.14 -27.73
N ARG A 129 3.93 28.42 -27.20
CA ARG A 129 4.65 27.50 -26.32
C ARG A 129 3.90 27.24 -25.01
N LEU A 130 3.32 28.27 -24.40
CA LEU A 130 2.53 28.14 -23.17
C LEU A 130 1.24 27.34 -23.40
N LEU A 131 0.58 27.55 -24.53
CA LEU A 131 -0.59 26.74 -24.94
C LEU A 131 -0.20 25.27 -25.16
N ALA A 132 0.91 25.01 -25.84
CA ALA A 132 1.41 23.66 -26.05
C ALA A 132 1.76 22.97 -24.72
N GLN A 133 2.36 23.70 -23.77
CA GLN A 133 2.65 23.18 -22.43
C GLN A 133 1.37 22.81 -21.66
N LEU A 134 0.32 23.62 -21.77
CA LEU A 134 -0.97 23.36 -21.12
C LEU A 134 -1.63 22.11 -21.69
N ASP A 135 -1.63 21.96 -23.02
CA ASP A 135 -2.15 20.78 -23.73
C ASP A 135 -1.38 19.50 -23.35
N GLU A 136 -0.05 19.55 -23.32
CA GLU A 136 0.78 18.42 -22.90
C GLU A 136 0.49 18.03 -21.44
N THR A 137 0.32 19.02 -20.56
CA THR A 137 0.01 18.79 -19.14
C THR A 137 -1.38 18.16 -18.97
N GLU A 138 -2.39 18.63 -19.70
CA GLU A 138 -3.73 18.03 -19.72
C GLU A 138 -3.69 16.59 -20.23
N ASN A 139 -3.05 16.35 -21.37
CA ASN A 139 -2.96 15.02 -21.97
C ASN A 139 -2.23 14.03 -21.07
N ALA A 140 -1.15 14.44 -20.41
CA ALA A 140 -0.42 13.60 -19.46
C ALA A 140 -1.29 13.25 -18.23
N PHE A 141 -2.01 14.24 -17.70
CA PHE A 141 -2.88 14.04 -16.56
C PHE A 141 -4.09 13.15 -16.91
N GLU A 142 -4.71 13.32 -18.07
CA GLU A 142 -5.86 12.51 -18.49
C GLU A 142 -5.47 11.04 -18.69
N GLN A 143 -4.29 10.77 -19.26
CA GLN A 143 -3.78 9.40 -19.37
C GLN A 143 -3.55 8.73 -18.01
N PHE A 144 -3.06 9.49 -17.03
CA PHE A 144 -2.93 9.02 -15.65
C PHE A 144 -4.31 8.78 -15.02
N TRP A 145 -5.22 9.75 -15.16
CA TRP A 145 -6.58 9.71 -14.64
C TRP A 145 -7.33 8.50 -15.14
N CYS A 146 -7.34 8.21 -16.46
CA CYS A 146 -8.04 7.05 -17.01
C CYS A 146 -7.58 5.73 -16.35
N LYS A 147 -6.28 5.58 -16.09
CA LYS A 147 -5.74 4.38 -15.42
C LYS A 147 -6.12 4.33 -13.95
N HIS A 148 -6.02 5.45 -13.25
CA HIS A 148 -6.38 5.55 -11.83
C HIS A 148 -7.87 5.31 -11.61
N HIS A 149 -8.71 5.98 -12.39
CA HIS A 149 -10.15 5.86 -12.36
C HIS A 149 -10.59 4.42 -12.65
N LEU A 150 -10.08 3.79 -13.71
CA LEU A 150 -10.36 2.39 -14.02
C LEU A 150 -9.98 1.46 -12.86
N LYS A 151 -8.81 1.68 -12.23
CA LYS A 151 -8.37 0.88 -11.09
C LYS A 151 -9.31 1.04 -9.89
N LEU A 152 -9.83 2.25 -9.64
CA LEU A 152 -10.75 2.53 -8.54
C LEU A 152 -12.16 1.98 -8.82
N GLU A 153 -12.65 2.05 -10.06
CA GLU A 153 -13.88 1.37 -10.49
C GLU A 153 -13.78 -0.14 -10.33
N GLN A 154 -12.66 -0.74 -10.77
CA GLN A 154 -12.36 -2.15 -10.53
C GLN A 154 -12.27 -2.45 -9.02
N CYS A 155 -11.80 -1.52 -8.19
CA CYS A 155 -11.81 -1.71 -6.75
C CYS A 155 -13.24 -1.83 -6.23
N LEU A 156 -14.14 -0.94 -6.67
CA LEU A 156 -15.55 -1.00 -6.31
C LEU A 156 -16.22 -2.29 -6.78
N GLN A 157 -15.93 -2.73 -8.02
CA GLN A 157 -16.40 -4.03 -8.54
C GLN A 157 -15.95 -5.19 -7.66
N LEU A 158 -14.67 -5.21 -7.25
CA LEU A 158 -14.14 -6.21 -6.34
C LEU A 158 -14.85 -6.18 -4.98
N ARG A 159 -15.09 -4.99 -4.40
CA ARG A 159 -15.78 -4.87 -3.10
C ARG A 159 -17.19 -5.44 -3.17
N HIS A 160 -17.94 -5.14 -4.24
CA HIS A 160 -19.26 -5.73 -4.48
C HIS A 160 -19.18 -7.25 -4.66
N PHE A 161 -18.26 -7.73 -5.50
CA PHE A 161 -18.05 -9.15 -5.73
C PHE A 161 -17.76 -9.91 -4.42
N GLU A 162 -16.92 -9.36 -3.54
CA GLU A 162 -16.59 -9.95 -2.24
C GLU A 162 -17.74 -9.90 -1.22
N GLN A 163 -18.60 -8.88 -1.30
CA GLN A 163 -19.81 -8.81 -0.49
C GLN A 163 -20.82 -9.88 -0.93
N ASP A 164 -21.12 -9.95 -2.23
CA ASP A 164 -22.04 -10.93 -2.81
C ASP A 164 -21.55 -12.37 -2.58
N PHE A 165 -20.24 -12.60 -2.73
CA PHE A 165 -19.61 -13.88 -2.42
C PHE A 165 -19.87 -14.31 -0.97
N ARG A 166 -19.71 -13.39 0.00
CA ARG A 166 -19.96 -13.70 1.42
C ARG A 166 -21.43 -14.02 1.67
N GLU A 167 -22.35 -13.27 1.08
CA GLU A 167 -23.79 -13.51 1.21
C GLU A 167 -24.21 -14.88 0.66
N VAL A 168 -23.75 -15.19 -0.56
CA VAL A 168 -24.01 -16.47 -1.22
C VAL A 168 -23.41 -17.62 -0.42
N LYS A 169 -22.16 -17.48 0.03
CA LYS A 169 -21.48 -18.50 0.84
C LYS A 169 -22.24 -18.80 2.12
N VAL A 170 -22.62 -17.79 2.89
CA VAL A 170 -23.40 -17.98 4.14
C VAL A 170 -24.72 -18.70 3.86
N SER A 171 -25.37 -18.38 2.74
CA SER A 171 -26.62 -19.03 2.32
C SER A 171 -26.41 -20.49 1.94
N LEU A 172 -25.34 -20.82 1.21
CA LEU A 172 -24.99 -22.19 0.84
C LEU A 172 -24.56 -23.01 2.06
N ASP A 173 -23.74 -22.45 2.95
CA ASP A 173 -23.31 -23.11 4.19
C ASP A 173 -24.54 -23.45 5.06
N SER A 174 -25.49 -22.53 5.20
CA SER A 174 -26.76 -22.75 5.90
C SER A 174 -27.59 -23.87 5.27
N LEU A 175 -27.67 -23.94 3.93
CA LEU A 175 -28.37 -25.02 3.22
C LEU A 175 -27.65 -26.36 3.38
N MET A 176 -26.33 -26.37 3.35
CA MET A 176 -25.50 -27.55 3.58
C MET A 176 -25.67 -28.08 5.02
N ASP A 177 -25.72 -27.21 6.02
CA ASP A 177 -25.99 -27.58 7.42
C ASP A 177 -27.37 -28.23 7.55
N ILE A 178 -28.39 -27.70 6.87
CA ILE A 178 -29.73 -28.32 6.84
C ILE A 178 -29.66 -29.69 6.14
N LEU A 179 -28.97 -29.79 5.00
CA LEU A 179 -28.85 -31.02 4.23
C LEU A 179 -28.16 -32.13 5.04
N THR A 180 -27.04 -31.81 5.67
CA THR A 180 -26.29 -32.74 6.53
C THR A 180 -27.08 -33.11 7.78
N GLY A 181 -27.87 -32.19 8.33
CA GLY A 181 -28.76 -32.44 9.47
C GLY A 181 -30.00 -33.30 9.17
N LEU A 182 -30.38 -33.49 7.90
CA LEU A 182 -31.46 -34.42 7.53
C LEU A 182 -31.04 -35.87 7.85
N SER A 183 -31.95 -36.65 8.43
CA SER A 183 -31.71 -38.07 8.68
C SER A 183 -31.70 -38.86 7.38
N ASP A 184 -30.71 -39.72 7.20
CA ASP A 184 -30.60 -40.63 6.05
C ASP A 184 -31.25 -42.00 6.33
N ILE A 185 -31.76 -42.18 7.56
CA ILE A 185 -32.34 -43.42 8.07
C ILE A 185 -33.80 -43.16 8.47
N GLY A 186 -34.71 -43.97 7.94
CA GLY A 186 -36.08 -44.12 8.40
C GLY A 186 -36.31 -45.52 8.97
N ASP A 187 -37.34 -45.68 9.79
CA ASP A 187 -37.72 -46.95 10.42
C ASP A 187 -38.91 -47.64 9.72
N CYS A 188 -39.63 -46.93 8.86
CA CYS A 188 -40.77 -47.42 8.09
C CYS A 188 -40.92 -46.68 6.75
N VAL A 189 -41.72 -47.25 5.84
CA VAL A 189 -41.99 -46.67 4.50
C VAL A 189 -42.44 -45.21 4.59
N ALA A 190 -43.46 -44.91 5.41
CA ALA A 190 -44.01 -43.55 5.55
C ALA A 190 -42.95 -42.54 6.05
N ARG A 191 -42.04 -42.97 6.94
CA ARG A 191 -40.96 -42.11 7.43
C ARG A 191 -39.93 -41.84 6.34
N VAL A 192 -39.54 -42.85 5.56
CA VAL A 192 -38.59 -42.69 4.44
C VAL A 192 -39.19 -41.82 3.34
N GLU A 193 -40.46 -42.00 2.99
CA GLU A 193 -41.17 -41.14 2.02
C GLU A 193 -41.21 -39.68 2.48
N HIS A 194 -41.48 -39.45 3.77
CA HIS A 194 -41.42 -38.11 4.35
C HIS A 194 -40.01 -37.50 4.26
N LEU A 195 -38.95 -38.27 4.52
CA LEU A 195 -37.57 -37.81 4.39
C LEU A 195 -37.22 -37.47 2.94
N ILE A 196 -37.64 -38.29 1.97
CA ILE A 196 -37.47 -38.02 0.53
C ILE A 196 -38.18 -36.74 0.12
N ASN A 197 -39.42 -36.53 0.57
CA ASN A 197 -40.16 -35.30 0.27
C ASN A 197 -39.50 -34.06 0.92
N GLY A 198 -38.97 -34.21 2.14
CA GLY A 198 -38.20 -33.17 2.81
C GLY A 198 -36.92 -32.81 2.06
N LEU A 199 -36.19 -33.82 1.55
CA LEU A 199 -35.00 -33.62 0.73
C LEU A 199 -35.33 -32.91 -0.58
N LYS A 200 -36.37 -33.33 -1.30
CA LYS A 200 -36.84 -32.65 -2.53
C LYS A 200 -37.20 -31.18 -2.27
N THR A 201 -37.91 -30.91 -1.18
CA THR A 201 -38.27 -29.54 -0.78
C THR A 201 -37.01 -28.70 -0.50
N LEU A 202 -35.98 -29.30 0.10
CA LEU A 202 -34.69 -28.63 0.33
C LEU A 202 -33.94 -28.36 -0.98
N GLU A 203 -33.93 -29.32 -1.91
CA GLU A 203 -33.34 -29.17 -3.25
C GLU A 203 -34.00 -28.01 -4.02
N GLU A 204 -35.34 -27.97 -4.04
CA GLU A 204 -36.11 -26.87 -4.65
C GLU A 204 -35.78 -25.51 -4.02
N LYS A 205 -35.63 -25.47 -2.68
CA LYS A 205 -35.23 -24.26 -1.96
C LYS A 205 -33.78 -23.84 -2.23
N ALA A 206 -32.89 -24.80 -2.47
CA ALA A 206 -31.47 -24.55 -2.69
C ALA A 206 -31.15 -24.09 -4.12
N LEU A 207 -31.98 -24.48 -5.10
CA LEU A 207 -31.82 -24.17 -6.52
C LEU A 207 -31.49 -22.69 -6.82
N PRO A 208 -32.25 -21.69 -6.34
CA PRO A 208 -31.94 -20.28 -6.63
C PRO A 208 -30.59 -19.83 -6.05
N THR A 209 -30.17 -20.38 -4.91
CA THR A 209 -28.87 -20.06 -4.30
C THR A 209 -27.73 -20.68 -5.09
N LEU A 210 -27.90 -21.92 -5.58
CA LEU A 210 -26.93 -22.61 -6.43
C LEU A 210 -26.76 -21.88 -7.77
N GLU A 211 -27.86 -21.47 -8.40
CA GLU A 211 -27.84 -20.67 -9.63
C GLU A 211 -27.15 -19.31 -9.41
N LYS A 212 -27.48 -18.61 -8.31
CA LYS A 212 -26.82 -17.35 -7.94
C LYS A 212 -25.31 -17.55 -7.77
N ALA A 213 -24.88 -18.63 -7.11
CA ALA A 213 -23.47 -18.95 -6.93
C ALA A 213 -22.73 -19.24 -8.25
N GLN A 214 -23.34 -20.01 -9.16
CA GLN A 214 -22.78 -20.29 -10.48
C GLN A 214 -22.69 -19.03 -11.35
N LEU A 215 -23.73 -18.21 -11.35
CA LEU A 215 -23.74 -16.92 -12.06
C LEU A 215 -22.67 -15.98 -11.51
N HIS A 216 -22.49 -15.94 -10.19
CA HIS A 216 -21.45 -15.12 -9.55
C HIS A 216 -20.04 -15.61 -9.89
N ALA A 217 -19.82 -16.92 -9.92
CA ALA A 217 -18.56 -17.49 -10.38
C ALA A 217 -18.27 -17.13 -11.86
N LEU A 218 -19.29 -17.17 -12.73
CA LEU A 218 -19.18 -16.75 -14.13
C LEU A 218 -18.88 -15.25 -14.27
N HIS A 219 -19.53 -14.40 -13.48
CA HIS A 219 -19.23 -12.97 -13.45
C HIS A 219 -17.76 -12.73 -13.04
N GLY A 220 -17.27 -13.46 -12.04
CA GLY A 220 -15.85 -13.41 -11.68
C GLY A 220 -14.91 -13.85 -12.81
N ASP A 221 -15.28 -14.86 -13.61
CA ASP A 221 -14.49 -15.22 -14.81
C ASP A 221 -14.45 -14.10 -15.84
N GLN A 222 -15.57 -13.38 -16.04
CA GLN A 222 -15.63 -12.23 -16.96
C GLN A 222 -14.71 -11.10 -16.49
N LEU A 223 -14.67 -10.84 -15.17
CA LEU A 223 -13.73 -9.87 -14.59
C LEU A 223 -12.26 -10.31 -14.80
N ILE A 224 -11.97 -11.61 -14.70
CA ILE A 224 -10.63 -12.13 -14.97
C ILE A 224 -10.27 -11.95 -16.46
N GLN A 225 -11.20 -12.23 -17.37
CA GLN A 225 -11.00 -12.08 -18.81
C GLN A 225 -10.80 -10.61 -19.23
N SER A 226 -11.41 -9.66 -18.52
CA SER A 226 -11.23 -8.23 -18.75
C SER A 226 -9.92 -7.65 -18.18
N ASN A 227 -9.00 -8.49 -17.69
CA ASN A 227 -7.74 -8.11 -17.05
C ASN A 227 -7.94 -7.20 -15.81
N HIS A 228 -8.93 -7.53 -14.98
CA HIS A 228 -9.13 -6.84 -13.70
C HIS A 228 -7.87 -6.91 -12.83
N TYR A 229 -7.48 -5.83 -12.15
CA TYR A 229 -6.22 -5.79 -11.39
C TYR A 229 -6.10 -6.80 -10.22
N ALA A 230 -7.20 -7.45 -9.84
CA ALA A 230 -7.33 -8.24 -8.61
C ALA A 230 -7.65 -9.72 -8.89
N VAL A 231 -7.17 -10.25 -10.03
CA VAL A 231 -7.38 -11.65 -10.45
C VAL A 231 -7.06 -12.64 -9.33
N ASP A 232 -5.99 -12.40 -8.57
CA ASP A 232 -5.54 -13.29 -7.50
C ASP A 232 -6.51 -13.36 -6.32
N SER A 233 -7.35 -12.34 -6.12
CA SER A 233 -8.41 -12.35 -5.09
C SER A 233 -9.73 -12.94 -5.60
N ILE A 234 -10.05 -12.72 -6.89
CA ILE A 234 -11.31 -13.14 -7.51
C ILE A 234 -11.28 -14.64 -7.82
N ARG A 235 -10.20 -15.13 -8.43
CA ARG A 235 -10.10 -16.52 -8.92
C ARG A 235 -10.33 -17.58 -7.83
N PRO A 236 -9.72 -17.50 -6.63
CA PRO A 236 -9.96 -18.48 -5.58
C PRO A 236 -11.43 -18.53 -5.15
N LYS A 237 -12.11 -17.37 -5.09
CA LYS A 237 -13.52 -17.26 -4.71
C LYS A 237 -14.44 -17.90 -5.76
N CYS A 238 -14.16 -17.72 -7.05
CA CYS A 238 -14.90 -18.41 -8.11
C CYS A 238 -14.77 -19.94 -8.02
N VAL A 239 -13.55 -20.43 -7.77
CA VAL A 239 -13.30 -21.86 -7.57
C VAL A 239 -14.03 -22.37 -6.34
N GLU A 240 -14.01 -21.62 -5.24
CA GLU A 240 -14.71 -21.96 -4.01
C GLU A 240 -16.24 -22.04 -4.21
N LEU A 241 -16.85 -21.08 -4.89
CA LEU A 241 -18.28 -21.11 -5.19
C LEU A 241 -18.68 -22.35 -6.00
N ARG A 242 -17.92 -22.69 -7.04
CA ARG A 242 -18.18 -23.91 -7.83
C ARG A 242 -18.07 -25.16 -6.97
N ARG A 243 -17.02 -25.25 -6.16
CA ARG A 243 -16.82 -26.37 -5.23
C ARG A 243 -18.00 -26.50 -4.26
N LEU A 244 -18.47 -25.40 -3.67
CA LEU A 244 -19.63 -25.44 -2.76
C LEU A 244 -20.91 -25.93 -3.46
N CYS A 245 -21.14 -25.51 -4.72
CA CYS A 245 -22.26 -26.01 -5.51
C CYS A 245 -22.14 -27.51 -5.82
N ASP A 246 -20.95 -27.96 -6.18
CA ASP A 246 -20.68 -29.37 -6.48
C ASP A 246 -20.83 -30.23 -5.22
N ASP A 247 -20.29 -29.78 -4.09
CA ASP A 247 -20.39 -30.45 -2.80
C ASP A 247 -21.85 -30.62 -2.37
N PHE A 248 -22.67 -29.56 -2.46
CA PHE A 248 -24.10 -29.63 -2.16
C PHE A 248 -24.84 -30.61 -3.08
N SER A 249 -24.59 -30.51 -4.39
CA SER A 249 -25.23 -31.35 -5.40
C SER A 249 -24.88 -32.83 -5.20
N ASN A 250 -23.61 -33.11 -4.89
CA ASN A 250 -23.11 -34.46 -4.66
C ASN A 250 -23.69 -35.06 -3.38
N GLU A 251 -23.71 -34.31 -2.27
CA GLU A 251 -24.27 -34.81 -1.01
C GLU A 251 -25.78 -35.01 -1.11
N SER A 252 -26.51 -34.11 -1.79
CA SER A 252 -27.95 -34.27 -2.03
C SER A 252 -28.26 -35.50 -2.87
N LYS A 253 -27.51 -35.71 -3.96
CA LYS A 253 -27.65 -36.90 -4.81
C LYS A 253 -27.35 -38.19 -4.04
N LYS A 254 -26.32 -38.19 -3.20
CA LYS A 254 -25.96 -39.31 -2.33
C LYS A 254 -27.07 -39.63 -1.34
N LYS A 255 -27.65 -38.63 -0.66
CA LYS A 255 -28.79 -38.83 0.26
C LYS A 255 -30.03 -39.32 -0.47
N THR A 256 -30.33 -38.79 -1.66
CA THR A 256 -31.42 -39.27 -2.51
C THR A 256 -31.26 -40.76 -2.87
N ASP A 257 -30.05 -41.20 -3.22
CA ASP A 257 -29.74 -42.60 -3.53
C ASP A 257 -29.91 -43.50 -2.29
N VAL A 258 -29.38 -43.10 -1.13
CA VAL A 258 -29.52 -43.84 0.14
C VAL A 258 -30.99 -43.99 0.53
N LEU A 259 -31.76 -42.89 0.53
CA LEU A 259 -33.16 -42.91 0.91
C LEU A 259 -34.01 -43.71 -0.09
N SER A 260 -33.71 -43.64 -1.38
CA SER A 260 -34.41 -44.43 -2.41
C SER A 260 -34.20 -45.93 -2.23
N LYS A 261 -32.96 -46.34 -1.93
CA LYS A 261 -32.63 -47.75 -1.61
C LYS A 261 -33.29 -48.20 -0.31
N SER A 262 -33.25 -47.35 0.72
CA SER A 262 -33.94 -47.59 1.99
C SER A 262 -35.44 -47.82 1.79
N LEU A 263 -36.10 -46.99 0.98
CA LEU A 263 -37.51 -47.11 0.65
C LEU A 263 -37.84 -48.48 0.04
N GLN A 264 -37.05 -48.93 -0.96
CA GLN A 264 -37.23 -50.23 -1.60
C GLN A 264 -37.13 -51.39 -0.59
N ILE A 265 -36.20 -51.32 0.36
CA ILE A 265 -36.04 -52.35 1.40
C ILE A 265 -37.20 -52.35 2.37
N HIS A 266 -37.62 -51.19 2.87
CA HIS A 266 -38.77 -51.11 3.77
C HIS A 266 -40.05 -51.62 3.11
N MET A 267 -40.27 -51.31 1.82
CA MET A 267 -41.38 -51.89 1.05
C MET A 267 -41.27 -53.43 0.94
N GLY A 268 -40.07 -53.96 0.73
CA GLY A 268 -39.83 -55.40 0.72
C GLY A 268 -40.08 -56.08 2.08
N ILE A 269 -39.66 -55.44 3.18
CA ILE A 269 -39.94 -55.89 4.55
C ILE A 269 -41.46 -55.92 4.79
N ASP A 270 -42.19 -54.88 4.41
CA ASP A 270 -43.64 -54.81 4.59
C ASP A 270 -44.36 -55.89 3.78
N LYS A 271 -43.96 -56.13 2.52
CA LYS A 271 -44.49 -57.24 1.70
C LYS A 271 -44.28 -58.60 2.38
N VAL A 272 -43.07 -58.88 2.87
CA VAL A 272 -42.75 -60.14 3.55
C VAL A 272 -43.56 -60.28 4.84
N ASN A 273 -43.65 -59.24 5.65
CA ASN A 273 -44.41 -59.25 6.89
C ASN A 273 -45.91 -59.46 6.63
N GLN A 274 -46.49 -58.77 5.64
CA GLN A 274 -47.90 -58.90 5.27
C GLN A 274 -48.22 -60.33 4.76
N TRP A 275 -47.33 -60.92 3.96
CA TRP A 275 -47.47 -62.31 3.55
C TRP A 275 -47.41 -63.27 4.75
N CYS A 276 -46.43 -63.08 5.65
CA CYS A 276 -46.32 -63.89 6.87
C CYS A 276 -47.56 -63.80 7.74
N GLU A 277 -48.14 -62.60 7.92
CA GLU A 277 -49.36 -62.39 8.71
C GLU A 277 -50.57 -63.07 8.08
N SER A 278 -50.73 -62.95 6.77
CA SER A 278 -51.78 -63.64 6.01
C SER A 278 -51.65 -65.16 6.13
N GLY A 279 -50.41 -65.67 6.09
CA GLY A 279 -50.11 -67.09 6.21
C GLY A 279 -50.37 -67.65 7.61
N ILE A 280 -49.97 -66.92 8.65
CA ILE A 280 -50.28 -67.27 10.05
C ILE A 280 -51.80 -67.27 10.25
N TYR A 281 -52.51 -66.27 9.71
CA TYR A 281 -53.97 -66.20 9.80
C TYR A 281 -54.64 -67.39 9.10
N LEU A 282 -54.15 -67.79 7.91
CA LEU A 282 -54.64 -68.98 7.21
C LEU A 282 -54.41 -70.26 8.04
N LEU A 283 -53.22 -70.43 8.62
CA LEU A 283 -52.93 -71.58 9.49
C LEU A 283 -53.83 -71.61 10.73
N ALA A 284 -54.12 -70.44 11.31
CA ALA A 284 -54.99 -70.30 12.47
C ALA A 284 -56.48 -70.52 12.15
N SER A 285 -56.92 -70.19 10.93
CA SER A 285 -58.31 -70.35 10.50
C SER A 285 -58.70 -71.80 10.16
N GLN A 286 -57.71 -72.68 10.01
CA GLN A 286 -57.91 -74.13 9.83
C GLN A 286 -58.37 -74.80 11.13
N ALA A 287 -59.69 -74.79 11.38
CA ALA A 287 -60.30 -75.43 12.54
C ALA A 287 -59.96 -76.93 12.61
N VAL A 288 -59.43 -77.37 13.76
CA VAL A 288 -58.95 -78.75 13.98
C VAL A 288 -60.03 -79.80 13.71
N ASP A 289 -61.28 -79.52 14.07
CA ASP A 289 -62.40 -80.45 13.90
C ASP A 289 -62.79 -80.65 12.43
N LYS A 290 -62.66 -79.59 11.62
CA LYS A 290 -62.96 -79.64 10.18
C LYS A 290 -61.87 -80.35 9.38
N CYS A 291 -60.61 -80.30 9.83
CA CYS A 291 -59.48 -80.95 9.17
C CYS A 291 -59.29 -82.44 9.57
N GLN A 292 -60.18 -83.04 10.35
CA GLN A 292 -60.12 -84.46 10.71
C GLN A 292 -60.80 -85.38 9.69
N SER A 293 -61.70 -84.86 8.86
CA SER A 293 -62.26 -85.59 7.73
C SER A 293 -61.27 -85.59 6.55
N GLN A 294 -61.32 -86.63 5.71
CA GLN A 294 -60.48 -86.72 4.51
C GLN A 294 -60.68 -85.48 3.60
N GLU A 295 -61.94 -85.13 3.32
CA GLU A 295 -62.31 -83.98 2.49
C GLU A 295 -61.84 -82.64 3.09
N GLY A 296 -61.94 -82.47 4.42
CA GLY A 296 -61.46 -81.26 5.10
C GLY A 296 -59.95 -81.17 5.21
N ALA A 297 -59.23 -82.30 5.23
CA ALA A 297 -57.78 -82.34 5.13
C ALA A 297 -57.30 -82.02 3.69
N GLU A 298 -57.99 -82.51 2.66
CA GLU A 298 -57.71 -82.22 1.24
C GLU A 298 -57.98 -80.75 0.89
N SER A 299 -59.09 -80.18 1.37
CA SER A 299 -59.38 -78.74 1.21
C SER A 299 -58.32 -77.87 1.89
N ALA A 300 -57.93 -78.19 3.12
CA ALA A 300 -56.90 -77.43 3.85
C ALA A 300 -55.50 -77.56 3.21
N LEU A 301 -55.20 -78.68 2.54
CA LEU A 301 -53.98 -78.84 1.72
C LEU A 301 -54.01 -77.94 0.49
N THR A 302 -55.14 -77.92 -0.22
CA THR A 302 -55.32 -77.09 -1.41
C THR A 302 -55.15 -75.60 -1.09
N ASP A 303 -55.71 -75.14 0.04
CA ASP A 303 -55.54 -73.76 0.52
C ASP A 303 -54.07 -73.43 0.83
N ILE A 304 -53.32 -74.39 1.40
CA ILE A 304 -51.88 -74.22 1.69
C ILE A 304 -51.06 -74.18 0.40
N GLU A 305 -51.29 -75.10 -0.53
CA GLU A 305 -50.58 -75.16 -1.81
C GLU A 305 -50.81 -73.87 -2.60
N HIS A 306 -52.07 -73.41 -2.71
CA HIS A 306 -52.41 -72.15 -3.35
C HIS A 306 -51.77 -70.94 -2.64
N PHE A 307 -51.71 -70.93 -1.30
CA PHE A 307 -51.05 -69.86 -0.56
C PHE A 307 -49.52 -69.87 -0.76
N LEU A 308 -48.88 -71.03 -0.83
CA LEU A 308 -47.44 -71.13 -1.09
C LEU A 308 -47.09 -70.68 -2.51
N GLU A 309 -47.92 -70.96 -3.52
CA GLU A 309 -47.75 -70.41 -4.88
C GLU A 309 -47.81 -68.87 -4.90
N SER A 310 -48.51 -68.25 -3.94
CA SER A 310 -48.55 -66.78 -3.82
C SER A 310 -47.21 -66.18 -3.38
N ALA A 311 -46.30 -66.96 -2.79
CA ALA A 311 -44.98 -66.47 -2.37
C ALA A 311 -44.08 -66.11 -3.57
N GLU A 312 -44.14 -66.91 -4.63
CA GLU A 312 -43.43 -66.62 -5.89
C GLU A 312 -44.07 -65.44 -6.63
N LYS A 313 -45.41 -65.38 -6.66
CA LYS A 313 -46.15 -64.25 -7.26
C LYS A 313 -45.89 -62.92 -6.56
N ASN A 314 -45.70 -62.93 -5.24
CA ASN A 314 -45.37 -61.74 -4.44
C ASN A 314 -43.87 -61.40 -4.41
N GLN A 315 -43.04 -62.15 -5.16
CA GLN A 315 -41.62 -61.87 -5.32
C GLN A 315 -40.84 -61.80 -3.98
N LEU A 316 -41.19 -62.62 -2.99
CA LEU A 316 -40.62 -62.51 -1.63
C LEU A 316 -39.09 -62.77 -1.58
N THR A 317 -38.53 -63.43 -2.60
CA THR A 317 -37.08 -63.59 -2.78
C THR A 317 -36.36 -62.29 -3.13
N GLU A 318 -37.08 -61.27 -3.61
CA GLU A 318 -36.50 -59.97 -3.94
C GLU A 318 -35.93 -59.26 -2.73
N LEU A 319 -36.50 -59.41 -1.53
CA LEU A 319 -35.93 -58.79 -0.33
C LEU A 319 -34.51 -59.28 -0.05
N ARG A 320 -34.24 -60.57 -0.30
CA ARG A 320 -32.90 -61.16 -0.16
C ARG A 320 -31.94 -60.63 -1.24
N ASN A 321 -32.43 -60.43 -2.45
CA ASN A 321 -31.63 -59.84 -3.54
C ASN A 321 -31.31 -58.36 -3.26
N LEU A 322 -32.30 -57.58 -2.83
CA LEU A 322 -32.15 -56.16 -2.45
C LEU A 322 -31.19 -56.00 -1.26
N HIS A 323 -31.28 -56.90 -0.27
CA HIS A 323 -30.37 -56.90 0.87
C HIS A 323 -28.91 -57.09 0.45
N ASN A 324 -28.64 -58.08 -0.42
CA ASN A 324 -27.29 -58.36 -0.91
C ASN A 324 -26.77 -57.24 -1.82
N GLN A 325 -27.65 -56.64 -2.63
CA GLN A 325 -27.28 -55.58 -3.55
C GLN A 325 -26.92 -54.27 -2.82
N TYR A 326 -27.58 -53.99 -1.68
CA TYR A 326 -27.44 -52.71 -0.98
C TYR A 326 -26.68 -52.82 0.36
N GLU A 327 -26.09 -53.98 0.67
CA GLU A 327 -25.47 -54.29 1.97
C GLU A 327 -24.49 -53.20 2.49
N VAL A 328 -23.71 -52.60 1.58
CA VAL A 328 -22.68 -51.59 1.87
C VAL A 328 -23.27 -50.21 2.24
N VAL A 329 -24.50 -49.94 1.81
CA VAL A 329 -25.13 -48.61 1.92
C VAL A 329 -26.10 -48.51 3.10
N LEU A 330 -26.54 -49.64 3.65
CA LEU A 330 -27.55 -49.70 4.69
C LEU A 330 -26.98 -49.53 6.10
N SER A 331 -27.76 -48.90 6.97
CA SER A 331 -27.47 -48.87 8.40
C SER A 331 -27.63 -50.25 9.03
N ASP A 332 -26.91 -50.47 10.14
CA ASP A 332 -26.98 -51.72 10.91
C ASP A 332 -28.39 -52.02 11.40
N ASP A 333 -29.16 -50.99 11.75
CA ASP A 333 -30.56 -51.11 12.18
C ASP A 333 -31.47 -51.64 11.08
N ILE A 334 -31.34 -51.10 9.85
CA ILE A 334 -32.11 -51.58 8.69
C ILE A 334 -31.71 -53.03 8.37
N ARG A 335 -30.41 -53.34 8.44
CA ARG A 335 -29.91 -54.71 8.22
C ARG A 335 -30.52 -55.70 9.21
N ALA A 336 -30.59 -55.36 10.49
CA ALA A 336 -31.21 -56.19 11.51
C ALA A 336 -32.71 -56.42 11.23
N ASN A 337 -33.42 -55.38 10.79
CA ASN A 337 -34.84 -55.50 10.44
C ASN A 337 -35.08 -56.42 9.23
N VAL A 338 -34.22 -56.35 8.20
CA VAL A 338 -34.26 -57.26 7.05
C VAL A 338 -34.07 -58.70 7.49
N LEU A 339 -33.04 -58.99 8.28
CA LEU A 339 -32.76 -60.35 8.76
C LEU A 339 -33.91 -60.90 9.61
N LYS A 340 -34.53 -60.05 10.44
CA LYS A 340 -35.71 -60.41 11.22
C LYS A 340 -36.90 -60.77 10.34
N ALA A 341 -37.15 -60.00 9.28
CA ALA A 341 -38.23 -60.27 8.33
C ALA A 341 -37.98 -61.57 7.53
N LEU A 342 -36.75 -61.78 7.05
CA LEU A 342 -36.36 -63.01 6.34
C LEU A 342 -36.45 -64.25 7.25
N LYS A 343 -36.05 -64.14 8.52
CA LYS A 343 -36.23 -65.22 9.49
C LYS A 343 -37.70 -65.55 9.73
N ARG A 344 -38.56 -64.52 9.87
CA ARG A 344 -40.01 -64.71 10.02
C ARG A 344 -40.60 -65.44 8.82
N LEU A 345 -40.13 -65.15 7.61
CA LEU A 345 -40.53 -65.84 6.39
C LEU A 345 -40.18 -67.33 6.45
N GLU A 346 -38.94 -67.66 6.84
CA GLU A 346 -38.47 -69.05 6.99
C GLU A 346 -39.28 -69.81 8.04
N ASP A 347 -39.54 -69.19 9.21
CA ASP A 347 -40.33 -69.78 10.29
C ASP A 347 -41.77 -70.10 9.82
N VAL A 348 -42.43 -69.18 9.10
CA VAL A 348 -43.79 -69.40 8.58
C VAL A 348 -43.81 -70.48 7.50
N GLN A 349 -42.81 -70.50 6.60
CA GLN A 349 -42.66 -71.57 5.62
C GLN A 349 -42.50 -72.95 6.29
N GLU A 350 -41.72 -73.03 7.37
CA GLU A 350 -41.57 -74.26 8.16
C GLU A 350 -42.90 -74.69 8.82
N MET A 351 -43.69 -73.74 9.34
CA MET A 351 -45.04 -74.02 9.87
C MET A 351 -45.96 -74.60 8.79
N PHE A 352 -45.94 -74.03 7.58
CA PHE A 352 -46.67 -74.57 6.44
C PHE A 352 -46.20 -75.98 6.07
N GLN A 353 -44.89 -76.24 6.01
CA GLN A 353 -44.36 -77.58 5.73
C GLN A 353 -44.81 -78.61 6.77
N LYS A 354 -44.70 -78.28 8.07
CA LYS A 354 -45.15 -79.16 9.16
C LYS A 354 -46.65 -79.45 9.06
N ARG A 355 -47.46 -78.43 8.78
CA ARG A 355 -48.92 -78.55 8.63
C ARG A 355 -49.28 -79.37 7.38
N HIS A 356 -48.63 -79.12 6.26
CA HIS A 356 -48.80 -79.84 5.00
C HIS A 356 -48.49 -81.34 5.16
N VAL A 357 -47.37 -81.72 5.77
CA VAL A 357 -47.03 -83.12 6.06
C VAL A 357 -48.07 -83.77 6.97
N SER A 358 -48.56 -83.05 7.99
CA SER A 358 -49.60 -83.55 8.90
C SER A 358 -50.92 -83.83 8.18
N LEU A 359 -51.40 -82.88 7.36
CA LEU A 359 -52.66 -83.01 6.62
C LEU A 359 -52.56 -84.07 5.53
N LYS A 360 -51.43 -84.20 4.82
CA LYS A 360 -51.19 -85.26 3.82
C LYS A 360 -51.24 -86.66 4.43
N ARG A 361 -50.83 -86.82 5.70
CA ARG A 361 -50.97 -88.07 6.45
C ARG A 361 -52.40 -88.34 6.89
N LEU A 362 -53.21 -87.30 7.11
CA LEU A 362 -54.62 -87.42 7.49
C LEU A 362 -55.51 -87.73 6.28
N SER A 363 -55.26 -87.12 5.12
CA SER A 363 -55.99 -87.42 3.87
C SER A 363 -55.68 -88.81 3.32
N ALA A 364 -54.47 -89.34 3.54
CA ALA A 364 -54.09 -90.69 3.12
C ALA A 364 -54.69 -91.84 3.98
N LYS A 365 -55.42 -91.55 5.07
CA LYS A 365 -56.06 -92.58 5.90
C LYS A 365 -57.33 -93.12 5.23
N GLN A 366 -57.20 -94.23 4.53
CA GLN A 366 -58.33 -95.05 4.06
C GLN A 366 -59.11 -95.60 5.27
N THR A 367 -60.44 -95.38 5.31
CA THR A 367 -61.36 -95.96 6.29
C THR A 367 -61.28 -97.49 6.25
N ARG A 368 -60.80 -98.12 7.34
CA ARG A 368 -60.96 -99.58 7.52
C ARG A 368 -62.38 -99.90 8.06
N PRO A 369 -62.99 -101.04 7.68
CA PRO A 369 -64.29 -101.47 8.19
C PRO A 369 -64.26 -101.71 9.71
N VAL A 370 -65.33 -101.30 10.38
CA VAL A 370 -65.58 -101.46 11.83
C VAL A 370 -65.89 -102.93 12.14
N GLN A 371 -65.26 -103.50 13.18
CA GLN A 371 -65.67 -104.79 13.76
C GLN A 371 -66.07 -104.60 15.25
N PRO A 372 -67.28 -105.02 15.67
CA PRO A 372 -67.80 -104.81 17.02
C PRO A 372 -67.55 -106.01 17.94
N VAL A 373 -67.01 -105.80 19.16
CA VAL A 373 -67.13 -106.77 20.27
C VAL A 373 -67.16 -106.05 21.64
N ALA A 374 -68.20 -106.36 22.43
CA ALA A 374 -68.47 -105.99 23.84
C ALA A 374 -68.19 -107.22 24.77
N PRO A 375 -68.53 -107.29 26.09
CA PRO A 375 -68.59 -106.33 27.21
C PRO A 375 -67.84 -106.80 28.53
N ARG A 376 -67.60 -105.83 29.45
CA ARG A 376 -67.48 -105.77 30.96
C ARG A 376 -67.64 -107.04 31.87
N PRO A 377 -67.24 -107.08 33.18
CA PRO A 377 -67.47 -106.04 34.25
C PRO A 377 -66.41 -105.90 35.41
N GLU A 378 -66.11 -104.68 35.90
CA GLU A 378 -66.65 -103.90 37.07
C GLU A 378 -66.02 -104.19 38.46
N SER A 379 -65.40 -103.16 39.06
CA SER A 379 -65.63 -102.72 40.46
C SER A 379 -64.91 -101.37 40.77
N SER A 380 -65.64 -100.27 40.58
CA SER A 380 -65.91 -99.10 41.47
C SER A 380 -65.21 -98.94 42.85
N PRO A 381 -65.32 -97.76 43.55
CA PRO A 381 -65.40 -96.34 43.11
C PRO A 381 -64.74 -95.28 44.08
N LYS A 382 -64.75 -93.99 43.66
CA LYS A 382 -64.97 -92.70 44.41
C LYS A 382 -63.88 -91.60 44.39
N ARG A 383 -64.38 -90.40 44.01
CA ARG A 383 -63.93 -88.97 44.08
C ARG A 383 -63.63 -88.47 45.53
N PRO A 384 -63.22 -87.18 45.80
CA PRO A 384 -63.29 -85.93 44.99
C PRO A 384 -62.06 -84.97 45.02
N ALA A 385 -62.23 -83.83 44.35
CA ALA A 385 -61.31 -82.70 44.08
C ALA A 385 -61.13 -81.65 45.21
N LEU A 386 -60.42 -80.53 44.87
CA LEU A 386 -60.31 -79.17 45.46
C LEU A 386 -58.85 -78.84 45.91
N LYS A 387 -58.24 -77.65 45.81
CA LYS A 387 -58.63 -76.25 45.51
C LYS A 387 -57.37 -75.39 45.30
N THR A 388 -57.54 -74.24 44.63
CA THR A 388 -56.71 -73.00 44.59
C THR A 388 -56.34 -72.44 45.99
N PRO A 389 -55.48 -71.39 46.12
CA PRO A 389 -55.99 -70.01 46.33
C PRO A 389 -55.02 -68.88 45.79
N PRO A 390 -55.16 -67.55 46.06
CA PRO A 390 -55.31 -66.51 45.01
C PRO A 390 -54.41 -65.23 45.15
N ARG A 391 -54.54 -64.34 44.14
CA ARG A 391 -54.44 -62.85 44.03
C ARG A 391 -53.70 -61.97 45.08
N THR A 392 -52.87 -61.06 44.51
CA THR A 392 -52.51 -59.63 44.79
C THR A 392 -53.34 -58.83 45.84
N PRO A 393 -52.89 -57.66 46.40
CA PRO A 393 -52.16 -56.55 45.74
C PRO A 393 -51.19 -55.65 46.58
N GLY A 394 -50.47 -54.73 45.92
CA GLY A 394 -50.43 -53.30 46.34
C GLY A 394 -49.15 -52.67 46.93
N SER A 395 -48.57 -51.75 46.14
CA SER A 395 -48.22 -50.35 46.48
C SER A 395 -46.93 -49.95 47.24
N GLN A 396 -46.22 -49.02 46.59
CA GLN A 396 -45.51 -47.82 47.09
C GLN A 396 -44.25 -47.95 48.00
N GLN A 397 -43.10 -47.48 47.46
CA GLN A 397 -42.27 -46.29 47.86
C GLN A 397 -42.07 -45.97 49.38
N PRO A 398 -41.18 -45.03 49.82
CA PRO A 398 -40.09 -44.27 49.17
C PRO A 398 -38.88 -43.96 50.12
N LEU A 399 -38.08 -42.92 49.75
CA LEU A 399 -37.26 -42.01 50.60
C LEU A 399 -35.90 -42.53 51.08
N ALA A 400 -34.83 -41.74 51.29
CA ALA A 400 -34.47 -40.32 51.18
C ALA A 400 -32.94 -40.26 51.48
N ARG A 401 -32.11 -39.40 50.86
CA ARG A 401 -31.79 -37.99 51.25
C ARG A 401 -31.28 -37.90 52.72
N ARG A 402 -30.20 -37.21 53.13
CA ARG A 402 -29.52 -35.98 52.62
C ARG A 402 -28.43 -35.52 53.65
N VAL A 403 -27.72 -34.43 53.30
CA VAL A 403 -26.97 -33.39 54.10
C VAL A 403 -25.59 -33.76 54.70
N SER A 404 -24.55 -32.90 54.84
CA SER A 404 -24.37 -31.42 54.91
C SER A 404 -22.86 -31.04 54.72
N ASP A 405 -22.52 -29.91 54.08
CA ASP A 405 -21.90 -28.62 54.57
C ASP A 405 -20.48 -28.72 55.20
N ASN A 406 -19.50 -27.79 55.15
CA ASN A 406 -19.41 -26.33 54.89
C ASN A 406 -17.92 -25.84 54.78
N SER A 407 -17.67 -24.71 54.07
CA SER A 407 -16.69 -23.57 54.27
C SER A 407 -15.17 -23.79 54.56
N ASN A 408 -14.14 -22.93 54.30
CA ASN A 408 -13.98 -21.48 54.03
C ASN A 408 -12.53 -21.06 53.61
N SER A 409 -12.35 -19.93 52.86
CA SER A 409 -11.24 -18.90 52.80
C SER A 409 -9.74 -19.29 52.50
N SER A 410 -8.90 -18.60 51.70
CA SER A 410 -8.43 -17.19 51.76
C SER A 410 -7.53 -16.75 50.55
N ARG A 411 -7.26 -15.43 50.45
CA ARG A 411 -6.67 -14.59 49.38
C ARG A 411 -5.10 -14.53 49.30
N GLN A 412 -4.63 -13.98 48.15
CA GLN A 412 -3.32 -13.38 47.68
C GLN A 412 -2.43 -12.61 48.71
N PRO A 413 -1.19 -12.02 48.45
CA PRO A 413 -0.59 -11.40 47.21
C PRO A 413 0.98 -11.32 46.98
N VAL A 414 1.38 -10.88 45.75
CA VAL A 414 2.40 -9.90 45.21
C VAL A 414 3.83 -9.63 45.81
N GLU A 415 4.80 -9.35 44.90
CA GLU A 415 5.98 -8.39 44.86
C GLU A 415 7.41 -8.98 44.73
N VAL A 416 8.27 -8.73 43.70
CA VAL A 416 9.04 -7.57 43.13
C VAL A 416 10.56 -7.59 43.49
N ASP A 417 11.40 -7.51 42.43
CA ASP A 417 12.78 -6.98 42.17
C ASP A 417 13.68 -6.45 43.34
N PRO A 418 15.05 -6.49 43.33
CA PRO A 418 15.89 -5.45 42.66
C PRO A 418 17.39 -5.75 42.28
N SER A 419 17.76 -5.31 41.06
CA SER A 419 18.77 -4.26 40.73
C SER A 419 20.33 -4.35 40.92
N LYS A 420 21.03 -3.61 40.00
CA LYS A 420 22.30 -2.79 40.06
C LYS A 420 23.53 -3.37 39.30
N LYS A 421 24.38 -2.62 38.56
CA LYS A 421 24.70 -1.16 38.47
C LYS A 421 25.62 -0.82 37.25
N ARG A 422 25.41 0.39 36.67
CA ARG A 422 26.30 1.43 36.07
C ARG A 422 27.71 1.09 35.51
N ILE A 423 28.06 1.76 34.39
CA ILE A 423 29.24 2.66 34.24
C ILE A 423 28.95 3.75 33.18
N ILE A 424 29.49 4.95 33.44
CA ILE A 424 29.42 6.22 32.70
C ILE A 424 30.65 6.35 31.77
N ARG A 425 30.49 6.88 30.55
CA ARG A 425 31.56 7.66 29.86
C ARG A 425 30.97 8.83 29.05
N LYS A 426 31.53 10.01 29.29
CA LYS A 426 31.39 11.28 28.54
C LYS A 426 32.45 11.34 27.44
N ALA A 427 32.11 11.88 26.27
CA ALA A 427 33.02 12.55 25.31
C ALA A 427 32.15 13.51 24.47
N LYS A 428 32.22 14.83 24.66
CA LYS A 428 33.12 15.85 24.07
C LYS A 428 32.98 16.00 22.53
N GLY A 429 32.15 16.98 22.15
CA GLY A 429 32.32 17.96 21.06
C GLY A 429 32.79 17.50 19.69
N GLY A 430 31.85 17.39 18.75
CA GLY A 430 32.09 17.61 17.32
C GLY A 430 31.14 18.71 16.85
N ILE A 431 31.68 19.87 16.49
CA ILE A 431 30.90 20.97 15.90
C ILE A 431 30.60 20.59 14.45
N LYS A 432 29.34 20.24 14.18
CA LYS A 432 28.79 20.04 12.85
C LYS A 432 28.39 21.41 12.31
N ILE A 433 29.04 21.88 11.24
CA ILE A 433 28.61 23.10 10.54
C ILE A 433 27.44 22.70 9.62
N GLU A 434 26.23 22.71 10.16
CA GLU A 434 25.01 22.74 9.36
C GLU A 434 24.74 24.19 8.97
N VAL A 435 25.06 24.53 7.71
CA VAL A 435 24.68 25.81 7.12
C VAL A 435 23.18 25.77 6.88
N MET A 436 22.43 26.60 7.62
CA MET A 436 20.99 26.77 7.45
C MET A 436 20.70 27.16 6.00
N HIS A 437 20.02 26.29 5.26
CA HIS A 437 19.32 26.68 4.05
C HIS A 437 18.05 27.43 4.46
N GLU A 438 17.81 28.59 3.85
CA GLU A 438 16.52 29.28 3.87
C GLU A 438 15.43 28.36 3.29
N GLU A 439 14.81 27.55 4.14
CA GLU A 439 13.49 27.00 3.91
C GLU A 439 12.48 27.84 4.70
N SER A 440 11.48 28.30 3.96
CA SER A 440 10.43 29.20 4.36
C SER A 440 9.78 28.86 5.71
N GLN A 441 10.13 29.62 6.75
CA GLN A 441 9.22 29.91 7.85
C GLN A 441 8.92 31.40 7.87
N GLY A 442 7.88 31.78 7.14
CA GLY A 442 7.14 33.00 7.39
C GLY A 442 6.45 32.90 8.75
N GLY A 443 7.19 33.19 9.82
CA GLY A 443 6.67 33.42 11.16
C GLY A 443 6.85 34.90 11.49
N SER A 444 5.89 35.73 11.07
CA SER A 444 5.78 37.10 11.58
C SER A 444 5.38 37.05 13.04
N THR A 445 6.37 37.05 13.94
CA THR A 445 6.16 37.47 15.32
C THR A 445 6.38 38.97 15.36
N HIS A 446 5.27 39.69 15.40
CA HIS A 446 5.19 41.12 15.63
C HIS A 446 5.82 41.44 17.00
N VAL A 447 7.14 41.66 17.06
CA VAL A 447 7.81 42.18 18.25
C VAL A 447 7.74 43.69 18.20
N ILE A 448 7.02 44.22 19.18
CA ILE A 448 6.84 45.63 19.49
C ILE A 448 8.21 46.32 19.53
N VAL A 449 8.32 47.42 18.79
CA VAL A 449 9.47 48.34 18.79
C VAL A 449 9.69 48.83 20.23
N THR A 450 10.72 48.30 20.89
CA THR A 450 11.31 48.94 22.06
C THR A 450 12.20 50.07 21.55
N ASN A 451 11.90 51.32 21.92
CA ASN A 451 12.82 52.43 21.73
C ASN A 451 14.07 52.18 22.59
N GLU A 452 15.04 51.45 22.05
CA GLU A 452 16.36 51.26 22.65
C GLU A 452 17.08 52.61 22.68
N THR A 453 17.61 53.00 23.84
CA THR A 453 18.32 54.27 24.02
C THR A 453 19.69 54.20 23.35
N GLU A 454 20.23 55.34 22.91
CA GLU A 454 21.55 55.40 22.28
C GLU A 454 22.66 54.85 23.21
N GLU A 455 22.49 55.00 24.52
CA GLU A 455 23.39 54.44 25.53
C GLU A 455 23.33 52.89 25.57
N SER A 456 22.14 52.28 25.44
CA SER A 456 22.02 50.82 25.37
C SER A 456 22.62 50.26 24.09
N LEU A 457 22.44 50.97 22.96
CA LEU A 457 23.03 50.63 21.67
C LEU A 457 24.56 50.75 21.71
N SER A 458 25.09 51.85 22.27
CA SER A 458 26.53 52.06 22.45
C SER A 458 27.17 50.99 23.34
N ASN A 459 26.52 50.62 24.44
CA ASN A 459 26.99 49.52 25.29
C ASN A 459 27.00 48.19 24.54
N ARG A 460 25.98 47.91 23.73
CA ARG A 460 25.93 46.69 22.89
C ARG A 460 27.03 46.68 21.83
N ARG A 461 27.28 47.81 21.14
CA ARG A 461 28.40 47.97 20.19
C ARG A 461 29.74 47.66 20.85
N ARG A 462 29.98 48.17 22.06
CA ARG A 462 31.22 47.92 22.82
C ARG A 462 31.38 46.45 23.19
N HIS A 463 30.32 45.78 23.63
CA HIS A 463 30.38 44.35 23.94
C HIS A 463 30.69 43.49 22.70
N ILE A 464 30.05 43.79 21.56
CA ILE A 464 30.31 43.08 20.30
C ILE A 464 31.78 43.29 19.88
N MET A 465 32.30 44.50 20.03
CA MET A 465 33.68 44.83 19.68
C MET A 465 34.69 44.11 20.59
N THR A 466 34.44 44.08 21.90
CA THR A 466 35.26 43.32 22.84
C THR A 466 35.26 41.84 22.48
N GLU A 467 34.09 41.27 22.18
CA GLU A 467 34.00 39.86 21.81
C GLU A 467 34.72 39.56 20.47
N LEU A 468 34.70 40.49 19.51
CA LEU A 468 35.44 40.34 18.24
C LEU A 468 36.94 40.27 18.49
N ILE A 469 37.47 41.21 19.28
CA ILE A 469 38.89 41.27 19.64
C ILE A 469 39.30 40.02 20.42
N GLU A 470 38.53 39.62 21.44
CA GLU A 470 38.85 38.44 22.25
C GLU A 470 38.78 37.14 21.43
N THR A 471 37.83 37.04 20.50
CA THR A 471 37.74 35.88 19.59
C THR A 471 38.98 35.80 18.69
N GLU A 472 39.45 36.93 18.18
CA GLU A 472 40.65 37.00 17.35
C GLU A 472 41.94 36.75 18.15
N ARG A 473 42.06 37.31 19.36
CA ARG A 473 43.20 37.07 20.26
C ARG A 473 43.36 35.59 20.56
N LEU A 474 42.27 34.92 20.93
CA LEU A 474 42.29 33.48 21.18
C LEU A 474 42.73 32.68 19.95
N TYR A 475 42.33 33.11 18.75
CA TYR A 475 42.77 32.46 17.51
C TYR A 475 44.27 32.62 17.28
N VAL A 476 44.79 33.84 17.47
CA VAL A 476 46.21 34.13 17.34
C VAL A 476 47.01 33.32 18.36
N GLU A 477 46.55 33.21 19.61
CA GLU A 477 47.19 32.38 20.65
C GLU A 477 47.20 30.89 20.27
N GLU A 478 46.10 30.35 19.74
CA GLU A 478 46.03 28.96 19.27
C GLU A 478 47.01 28.71 18.11
N LEU A 479 47.05 29.61 17.12
CA LEU A 479 48.01 29.53 16.01
C LEU A 479 49.46 29.62 16.51
N GLN A 480 49.74 30.53 17.45
CA GLN A 480 51.04 30.68 18.08
C GLN A 480 51.49 29.38 18.74
N SER A 481 50.58 28.69 19.47
CA SER A 481 50.91 27.41 20.10
C SER A 481 51.32 26.33 19.10
N ILE A 482 50.76 26.35 17.88
CA ILE A 482 51.15 25.42 16.80
C ILE A 482 52.51 25.83 16.22
N MET A 483 52.72 27.13 16.01
CA MET A 483 53.98 27.66 15.45
C MET A 483 55.16 27.43 16.39
N GLU A 484 55.00 27.71 17.68
CA GLU A 484 56.06 27.54 18.67
C GLU A 484 56.21 26.07 19.10
N GLY A 485 55.10 25.33 19.26
CA GLY A 485 55.14 23.97 19.82
C GLY A 485 55.40 22.85 18.81
N TYR A 486 55.13 23.06 17.51
CA TYR A 486 55.29 22.02 16.48
C TYR A 486 56.10 22.50 15.28
N PHE A 487 55.84 23.70 14.76
CA PHE A 487 56.54 24.20 13.57
C PHE A 487 58.02 24.50 13.87
N ALA A 488 58.31 25.26 14.93
CA ALA A 488 59.67 25.58 15.34
C ALA A 488 60.45 24.34 15.84
N GLU A 489 59.76 23.42 16.53
CA GLU A 489 60.38 22.20 17.07
C GLU A 489 60.80 21.18 15.98
N LEU A 490 60.23 21.26 14.77
CA LEU A 490 60.69 20.45 13.64
C LEU A 490 62.08 20.86 13.14
N ASP A 491 62.50 22.10 13.41
CA ASP A 491 63.85 22.58 13.11
C ASP A 491 64.80 22.43 14.32
N ASN A 492 64.31 21.89 15.45
CA ASN A 492 65.11 21.72 16.65
C ASN A 492 66.10 20.56 16.47
N SER A 493 67.38 20.91 16.41
CA SER A 493 68.47 19.95 16.19
C SER A 493 68.53 18.86 17.27
N GLU A 494 68.12 19.16 18.50
CA GLU A 494 68.11 18.18 19.62
C GLU A 494 66.99 17.13 19.47
N LEU A 495 65.87 17.50 18.87
CA LEU A 495 64.70 16.62 18.68
C LEU A 495 64.65 15.97 17.30
N SER A 496 65.58 16.30 16.41
CA SER A 496 65.66 15.78 15.03
C SER A 496 65.55 14.24 14.92
N HIS A 497 66.11 13.50 15.89
CA HIS A 497 66.07 12.04 15.93
C HIS A 497 64.67 11.45 16.15
N LEU A 498 63.69 12.25 16.59
CA LEU A 498 62.30 11.83 16.78
C LEU A 498 61.45 12.00 15.51
N ILE A 499 61.97 12.69 14.50
CA ILE A 499 61.25 12.97 13.25
C ILE A 499 61.38 11.77 12.31
N PRO A 500 60.26 11.18 11.83
CA PRO A 500 60.31 10.10 10.86
C PRO A 500 61.04 10.53 9.56
N PRO A 501 61.87 9.65 8.95
CA PRO A 501 62.62 9.99 7.74
C PRO A 501 61.74 10.43 6.56
N SER A 502 60.47 10.02 6.53
CA SER A 502 59.51 10.41 5.48
C SER A 502 59.03 11.85 5.58
N LEU A 503 59.23 12.51 6.73
CA LEU A 503 58.83 13.88 7.03
C LEU A 503 60.01 14.86 7.08
N ASP A 504 61.24 14.35 6.89
CA ASP A 504 62.44 15.17 6.85
C ASP A 504 62.33 16.24 5.75
N ASN A 505 62.64 17.49 6.10
CA ASN A 505 62.50 18.68 5.25
C ASN A 505 61.11 18.91 4.61
N LYS A 506 60.04 18.34 5.18
CA LYS A 506 58.64 18.52 4.68
C LYS A 506 57.78 19.45 5.53
N ARG A 507 58.38 20.30 6.37
CA ARG A 507 57.66 21.25 7.23
C ARG A 507 56.71 22.16 6.42
N ASP A 508 57.17 22.68 5.29
CA ASP A 508 56.38 23.61 4.46
C ASP A 508 55.19 22.89 3.79
N VAL A 509 55.25 21.57 3.63
CA VAL A 509 54.15 20.74 3.13
C VAL A 509 53.13 20.43 4.23
N LEU A 510 53.62 20.14 5.44
CA LEU A 510 52.77 19.78 6.59
C LEU A 510 51.97 20.99 7.10
N PHE A 511 52.62 22.14 7.22
CA PHE A 511 52.00 23.36 7.75
C PHE A 511 51.51 24.29 6.66
N GLY A 512 51.91 24.08 5.40
CA GLY A 512 51.42 24.84 4.26
C GLY A 512 51.63 26.34 4.47
N ASN A 513 50.54 27.10 4.38
CA ASN A 513 50.52 28.55 4.56
C ASN A 513 50.18 29.01 6.00
N LEU A 514 50.27 28.11 6.99
CA LEU A 514 49.93 28.42 8.37
C LEU A 514 50.82 29.52 9.00
N PRO A 515 52.14 29.60 8.72
CA PRO A 515 52.98 30.70 9.19
C PRO A 515 52.51 32.07 8.67
N GLU A 516 52.14 32.18 7.39
CA GLU A 516 51.66 33.42 6.79
C GLU A 516 50.28 33.82 7.34
N ILE A 517 49.41 32.83 7.63
CA ILE A 517 48.12 33.07 8.30
C ILE A 517 48.36 33.61 9.71
N TYR A 518 49.22 32.96 10.49
CA TYR A 518 49.55 33.42 11.84
C TYR A 518 50.11 34.84 11.83
N GLU A 519 51.05 35.14 10.91
CA GLU A 519 51.63 36.46 10.82
C GLU A 519 50.58 37.53 10.48
N PHE A 520 49.72 37.29 9.49
CA PHE A 520 48.65 38.22 9.11
C PHE A 520 47.68 38.48 10.27
N HIS A 521 47.17 37.42 10.89
CA HIS A 521 46.19 37.53 11.97
C HIS A 521 46.78 38.23 13.21
N ASN A 522 47.99 37.86 13.61
CA ASN A 522 48.67 38.43 14.77
C ASN A 522 49.11 39.89 14.54
N ARG A 523 49.77 40.16 13.41
CA ARG A 523 50.47 41.44 13.20
C ARG A 523 49.62 42.50 12.52
N THR A 524 48.56 42.10 11.82
CA THR A 524 47.74 43.01 11.01
C THR A 524 46.30 42.99 11.49
N PHE A 525 45.58 41.88 11.33
CA PHE A 525 44.13 41.86 11.51
C PHE A 525 43.70 42.11 12.96
N LEU A 526 44.33 41.44 13.94
CA LEU A 526 44.07 41.67 15.36
C LEU A 526 44.31 43.13 15.76
N LYS A 527 45.42 43.73 15.29
CA LYS A 527 45.72 45.14 15.58
C LYS A 527 44.72 46.10 14.94
N GLU A 528 44.23 45.79 13.74
CA GLU A 528 43.19 46.59 13.10
C GLU A 528 41.86 46.52 13.86
N LEU A 529 41.48 45.34 14.37
CA LEU A 529 40.32 45.22 15.26
C LEU A 529 40.53 46.02 16.56
N GLU A 530 41.69 45.90 17.21
CA GLU A 530 42.00 46.67 18.42
C GLU A 530 41.93 48.19 18.19
N ASN A 531 42.36 48.68 17.02
CA ASN A 531 42.25 50.09 16.64
C ASN A 531 40.80 50.57 16.47
N CYS A 532 39.85 49.66 16.21
CA CYS A 532 38.42 49.94 16.14
C CYS A 532 37.71 49.89 17.50
N ALA A 533 38.41 49.59 18.61
CA ALA A 533 37.81 49.49 19.94
C ALA A 533 37.06 50.76 20.38
N GLU A 534 37.63 51.94 20.08
CA GLU A 534 37.06 53.25 20.43
C GLU A 534 35.92 53.68 19.48
N LYS A 535 35.89 53.13 18.25
CA LYS A 535 34.85 53.39 17.25
C LYS A 535 34.36 52.09 16.60
N PRO A 536 33.54 51.29 17.31
CA PRO A 536 33.07 49.99 16.83
C PRO A 536 32.32 50.03 15.49
N GLU A 537 31.67 51.15 15.18
CA GLU A 537 30.87 51.35 13.97
C GLU A 537 31.72 51.26 12.69
N LEU A 538 33.03 51.53 12.79
CA LEU A 538 33.95 51.48 11.66
C LEU A 538 34.62 50.11 11.48
N VAL A 539 34.30 49.12 12.31
CA VAL A 539 34.94 47.79 12.26
C VAL A 539 34.73 47.08 10.92
N GLY A 540 33.67 47.42 10.18
CA GLY A 540 33.44 46.92 8.81
C GLY A 540 34.64 47.16 7.89
N THR A 541 35.37 48.27 8.08
CA THR A 541 36.56 48.59 7.27
C THR A 541 37.69 47.57 7.43
N CYS A 542 37.82 46.88 8.57
CA CYS A 542 38.79 45.81 8.78
C CYS A 542 38.56 44.62 7.85
N PHE A 543 37.32 44.40 7.42
CA PHE A 543 36.94 43.31 6.51
C PHE A 543 36.95 43.73 5.03
N LEU A 544 37.05 45.03 4.75
CA LEU A 544 36.98 45.60 3.40
C LEU A 544 38.33 46.10 2.85
N LYS A 545 39.29 46.39 3.73
CA LYS A 545 40.58 46.98 3.33
C LYS A 545 41.40 46.06 2.42
N ARG A 546 41.30 46.33 1.12
CA ARG A 546 42.24 45.84 0.09
C ARG A 546 43.67 46.38 0.26
N GLU A 547 43.89 47.37 1.14
CA GLU A 547 45.22 47.92 1.42
C GLU A 547 46.12 46.96 2.20
N CYS A 548 45.56 46.07 3.02
CA CYS A 548 46.31 45.06 3.76
C CYS A 548 46.91 43.98 2.82
N GLN A 549 46.26 43.71 1.68
CA GLN A 549 46.81 42.85 0.61
C GLN A 549 48.00 43.49 -0.11
N LYS A 550 47.97 44.81 -0.36
CA LYS A 550 48.99 45.51 -1.16
C LYS A 550 50.28 45.85 -0.40
N LYS A 551 50.21 46.01 0.93
CA LYS A 551 51.35 46.47 1.76
C LYS A 551 52.33 45.36 2.19
N LEU A 552 52.00 44.08 2.01
CA LEU A 552 52.73 42.95 2.62
C LEU A 552 53.28 41.91 1.62
N ASP A 553 53.19 42.17 0.30
CA ASP A 553 53.66 41.26 -0.78
C ASP A 553 53.19 39.79 -0.61
N HIS A 554 51.97 39.63 -0.11
CA HIS A 554 51.38 38.35 0.24
C HIS A 554 50.80 37.64 -0.99
N LYS A 555 51.07 36.34 -1.13
CA LYS A 555 50.73 35.52 -2.32
C LYS A 555 49.24 35.18 -2.47
N LEU A 556 48.41 35.44 -1.46
CA LEU A 556 47.02 34.96 -1.36
C LEU A 556 46.03 36.12 -1.13
N SER A 557 44.78 35.95 -1.56
CA SER A 557 43.71 36.93 -1.29
C SER A 557 43.28 36.93 0.19
N LEU A 558 42.59 37.98 0.63
CA LEU A 558 42.10 38.15 2.00
C LEU A 558 41.15 37.00 2.36
N ASP A 559 40.30 36.61 1.41
CA ASP A 559 39.41 35.45 1.50
C ASP A 559 40.19 34.17 1.84
N ALA A 560 41.39 33.98 1.25
CA ALA A 560 42.21 32.80 1.47
C ALA A 560 42.90 32.77 2.84
N TYR A 561 43.22 33.94 3.42
CA TYR A 561 43.72 34.05 4.80
C TYR A 561 42.62 33.79 5.82
N LEU A 562 41.42 34.33 5.57
CA LEU A 562 40.26 34.15 6.44
C LEU A 562 39.66 32.73 6.35
N LEU A 563 39.98 31.93 5.33
CA LEU A 563 39.33 30.66 4.97
C LEU A 563 39.55 29.48 5.96
N LYS A 564 40.67 29.46 6.70
CA LYS A 564 41.11 28.26 7.45
C LYS A 564 40.64 28.08 8.90
N PRO A 565 39.93 29.01 9.57
CA PRO A 565 39.12 28.70 10.74
C PRO A 565 37.64 28.62 10.31
N VAL A 566 37.25 27.53 9.62
CA VAL A 566 35.90 27.34 9.05
C VAL A 566 34.77 27.50 10.10
N GLN A 567 35.06 27.27 11.39
CA GLN A 567 34.11 27.46 12.49
C GLN A 567 33.95 28.92 12.97
N ARG A 568 34.90 29.83 12.66
CA ARG A 568 34.88 31.23 13.14
C ARG A 568 34.42 32.23 12.08
N ILE A 569 34.59 31.95 10.79
CA ILE A 569 34.00 32.78 9.71
C ILE A 569 32.48 32.94 9.91
N THR A 570 31.80 31.86 10.30
CA THR A 570 30.36 31.88 10.58
C THR A 570 30.00 32.71 11.82
N LYS A 571 30.96 32.95 12.72
CA LYS A 571 30.80 33.84 13.89
C LYS A 571 31.00 35.31 13.49
N TYR A 572 32.02 35.62 12.68
CA TYR A 572 32.27 37.00 12.22
C TYR A 572 31.06 37.59 11.46
N GLN A 573 30.41 36.83 10.57
CA GLN A 573 29.20 37.32 9.90
C GLN A 573 28.04 37.62 10.88
N LEU A 574 27.88 36.82 11.94
CA LEU A 574 26.83 37.03 12.95
C LEU A 574 27.14 38.29 13.77
N MET A 575 28.42 38.48 14.15
CA MET A 575 28.86 39.63 14.93
C MET A 575 28.80 40.93 14.13
N VAL A 576 29.17 40.91 12.84
CA VAL A 576 29.01 42.06 11.93
C VAL A 576 27.52 42.36 11.71
N LYS A 577 26.66 41.34 11.55
CA LYS A 577 25.21 41.50 11.44
C LYS A 577 24.59 42.09 12.70
N GLU A 578 25.03 41.66 13.88
CA GLU A 578 24.61 42.23 15.16
C GLU A 578 25.15 43.66 15.37
N MET A 579 26.38 43.95 14.94
CA MET A 579 26.95 45.31 14.95
C MET A 579 26.14 46.25 14.06
N LEU A 580 25.74 45.79 12.86
CA LEU A 580 24.92 46.55 11.92
C LEU A 580 23.54 46.89 12.51
N LYS A 581 22.87 45.93 13.18
CA LYS A 581 21.57 46.18 13.84
C LYS A 581 21.62 47.27 14.91
N CYS A 582 22.78 47.46 15.53
CA CYS A 582 22.96 48.41 16.62
C CYS A 582 23.57 49.74 16.16
N SER A 583 23.98 49.87 14.90
CA SER A 583 24.62 51.06 14.34
C SER A 583 23.60 51.92 13.59
N LYS A 584 23.64 53.24 13.80
CA LYS A 584 22.74 54.20 13.14
C LYS A 584 23.57 55.41 12.67
N GLY A 585 24.03 55.42 11.42
CA GLY A 585 24.76 56.57 10.86
C GLY A 585 26.08 56.20 10.18
N GLU A 586 27.19 56.78 10.63
CA GLU A 586 28.53 56.62 10.03
C GLU A 586 29.02 55.17 10.16
N GLY A 587 29.59 54.57 9.10
CA GLY A 587 30.09 53.19 9.12
C GLY A 587 29.07 52.10 8.75
N THR A 588 27.78 52.41 8.59
CA THR A 588 26.76 51.39 8.25
C THR A 588 26.93 50.81 6.86
N ALA A 589 27.34 51.62 5.87
CA ALA A 589 27.59 51.14 4.51
C ALA A 589 28.77 50.15 4.48
N GLU A 590 29.82 50.45 5.24
CA GLU A 590 30.99 49.60 5.41
C GLU A 590 30.64 48.31 6.17
N LEU A 591 29.72 48.36 7.14
CA LEU A 591 29.22 47.16 7.82
C LEU A 591 28.35 46.28 6.91
N GLU A 592 27.53 46.88 6.04
CA GLU A 592 26.73 46.16 5.05
C GLU A 592 27.61 45.46 4.01
N GLU A 593 28.60 46.17 3.46
CA GLU A 593 29.55 45.61 2.50
C GLU A 593 30.44 44.54 3.16
N ALA A 594 30.87 44.75 4.42
CA ALA A 594 31.63 43.75 5.18
C ALA A 594 30.80 42.49 5.43
N LEU A 595 29.52 42.64 5.79
CA LEU A 595 28.61 41.51 5.96
C LEU A 595 28.43 40.73 4.65
N SER A 596 28.23 41.43 3.53
CA SER A 596 28.14 40.81 2.20
C SER A 596 29.42 40.05 1.85
N THR A 597 30.59 40.65 2.08
CA THR A 597 31.90 40.03 1.84
C THR A 597 32.07 38.75 2.67
N MET A 598 31.72 38.79 3.96
CA MET A 598 31.82 37.61 4.83
C MET A 598 30.83 36.50 4.44
N LEU A 599 29.63 36.84 3.97
CA LEU A 599 28.67 35.89 3.43
C LEU A 599 29.17 35.25 2.11
N ASP A 600 29.80 36.02 1.24
CA ASP A 600 30.41 35.51 0.01
C ASP A 600 31.58 34.56 0.29
N ILE A 601 32.39 34.83 1.32
CA ILE A 601 33.45 33.93 1.77
C ILE A 601 32.84 32.60 2.26
N ILE A 602 31.78 32.64 3.06
CA ILE A 602 31.07 31.42 3.53
C ILE A 602 30.55 30.61 2.36
N LYS A 603 29.90 31.28 1.41
CA LYS A 603 29.39 30.64 0.20
C LYS A 603 30.53 29.99 -0.60
N SER A 604 31.64 30.70 -0.79
CA SER A 604 32.83 30.20 -1.48
C SER A 604 33.42 28.94 -0.82
N VAL A 605 33.52 28.92 0.52
CA VAL A 605 33.98 27.74 1.28
C VAL A 605 33.04 26.55 1.08
N ASN A 606 31.73 26.79 1.23
CA ASN A 606 30.73 25.75 1.06
C ASN A 606 30.77 25.18 -0.37
N ASP A 607 30.86 26.06 -1.36
CA ASP A 607 30.98 25.70 -2.76
C ASP A 607 32.27 24.94 -3.06
N SER A 608 33.40 25.28 -2.42
CA SER A 608 34.66 24.55 -2.55
C SER A 608 34.52 23.10 -2.05
N MET A 609 33.82 22.87 -0.94
CA MET A 609 33.55 21.51 -0.47
C MET A 609 32.76 20.68 -1.50
N HIS A 610 31.74 21.27 -2.13
CA HIS A 610 30.96 20.59 -3.17
C HIS A 610 31.76 20.34 -4.45
N GLN A 611 32.69 21.22 -4.81
CA GLN A 611 33.56 21.08 -5.99
C GLN A 611 34.52 19.89 -5.85
N ILE A 612 35.13 19.70 -4.67
CA ILE A 612 36.05 18.58 -4.41
C ILE A 612 35.33 17.23 -4.53
N ALA A 613 34.01 17.21 -4.27
CA ALA A 613 33.18 16.02 -4.39
C ALA A 613 32.77 15.66 -5.84
N ILE A 614 33.21 16.41 -6.85
CA ILE A 614 32.93 16.11 -8.25
C ILE A 614 33.90 15.03 -8.75
N THR A 615 33.34 13.93 -9.25
CA THR A 615 34.07 12.78 -9.78
C THR A 615 33.71 12.54 -11.25
N GLY A 616 34.67 12.02 -12.03
CA GLY A 616 34.47 11.63 -13.43
C GLY A 616 34.51 12.78 -14.45
N PHE A 617 34.89 13.99 -14.04
CA PHE A 617 35.26 15.06 -14.97
C PHE A 617 36.73 14.90 -15.36
N GLU A 618 37.03 14.83 -16.66
CA GLU A 618 38.39 14.57 -17.16
C GLU A 618 39.27 15.84 -17.26
N GLY A 619 38.69 17.03 -17.09
CA GLY A 619 39.41 18.30 -17.12
C GLY A 619 39.81 18.82 -15.73
N ASN A 620 40.59 19.90 -15.69
CA ASN A 620 40.94 20.57 -14.44
C ASN A 620 39.87 21.62 -14.07
N LEU A 621 39.26 21.47 -12.89
CA LEU A 621 38.22 22.41 -12.41
C LEU A 621 38.76 23.84 -12.24
N SER A 622 40.04 24.01 -11.88
CA SER A 622 40.62 25.35 -11.69
C SER A 622 40.70 26.16 -12.99
N GLU A 623 40.67 25.50 -14.15
CA GLU A 623 40.74 26.16 -15.46
C GLU A 623 39.39 26.73 -15.92
N LEU A 624 38.29 26.28 -15.30
CA LEU A 624 36.91 26.67 -15.62
C LEU A 624 36.55 28.08 -15.15
N GLY A 625 37.35 28.67 -14.26
CA GLY A 625 37.14 29.99 -13.66
C GLY A 625 36.46 29.91 -12.27
N LYS A 626 35.96 31.05 -11.78
CA LYS A 626 35.23 31.13 -10.51
C LYS A 626 33.92 30.37 -10.61
N LEU A 627 33.55 29.61 -9.57
CA LEU A 627 32.21 29.06 -9.45
C LEU A 627 31.24 30.20 -9.09
N LEU A 628 30.26 30.43 -9.95
CA LEU A 628 29.25 31.47 -9.78
C LEU A 628 28.06 30.96 -8.96
N MET A 629 27.64 29.72 -9.25
CA MET A 629 26.45 29.10 -8.66
C MET A 629 26.53 27.57 -8.73
N GLN A 630 25.94 26.91 -7.73
CA GLN A 630 25.62 25.49 -7.80
C GLN A 630 24.24 25.22 -7.17
N GLY A 631 23.63 24.11 -7.57
CA GLY A 631 22.31 23.73 -7.06
C GLY A 631 21.72 22.54 -7.80
N SER A 632 20.63 22.00 -7.24
CA SER A 632 19.90 20.88 -7.85
C SER A 632 18.81 21.40 -8.79
N PHE A 633 18.80 20.91 -10.03
CA PHE A 633 17.88 21.28 -11.09
C PHE A 633 17.29 20.05 -11.76
N ASN A 634 16.08 20.21 -12.27
CA ASN A 634 15.44 19.27 -13.17
C ASN A 634 15.90 19.59 -14.60
N VAL A 635 16.55 18.62 -15.25
CA VAL A 635 17.11 18.79 -16.60
C VAL A 635 16.40 17.86 -17.57
N TRP A 636 15.88 18.43 -18.65
CA TRP A 636 15.30 17.72 -19.77
C TRP A 636 16.32 17.69 -20.91
N THR A 637 16.51 16.52 -21.53
CA THR A 637 17.41 16.35 -22.67
C THR A 637 16.59 15.96 -23.88
N ASP A 638 16.69 16.75 -24.95
CA ASP A 638 16.05 16.45 -26.22
C ASP A 638 16.93 15.49 -27.03
N HIS A 639 16.51 14.23 -27.18
CA HIS A 639 17.24 13.26 -28.01
C HIS A 639 16.77 13.39 -29.45
N LYS A 640 17.56 14.05 -30.30
CA LYS A 640 17.32 14.09 -31.75
C LYS A 640 17.42 12.70 -32.37
N LYS A 641 16.35 12.32 -33.10
CA LYS A 641 16.23 11.28 -34.13
C LYS A 641 16.50 9.83 -33.70
N GLY A 642 15.42 9.13 -33.34
CA GLY A 642 15.30 7.67 -33.41
C GLY A 642 13.86 7.25 -33.23
N HIS A 643 13.33 6.38 -34.09
CA HIS A 643 11.94 5.90 -34.05
C HIS A 643 11.58 5.40 -32.64
N SER A 644 10.63 6.09 -32.00
CA SER A 644 10.22 5.84 -30.62
C SER A 644 9.47 4.51 -30.53
N LYS A 645 10.09 3.53 -29.86
CA LYS A 645 9.37 2.37 -29.32
C LYS A 645 8.82 2.76 -27.95
N VAL A 646 7.61 2.30 -27.66
CA VAL A 646 6.78 2.54 -26.47
C VAL A 646 7.47 2.27 -25.09
N LYS A 647 8.71 1.76 -25.07
CA LYS A 647 9.53 1.61 -23.85
C LYS A 647 10.14 2.92 -23.33
N ASP A 648 9.93 4.06 -24.02
CA ASP A 648 10.54 5.35 -23.67
C ASP A 648 9.64 6.33 -22.90
N LEU A 649 8.45 5.92 -22.46
CA LEU A 649 7.63 6.72 -21.54
C LEU A 649 8.34 7.00 -20.19
N ALA A 650 9.36 6.22 -19.83
CA ALA A 650 10.19 6.47 -18.64
C ALA A 650 11.25 7.57 -18.83
N ARG A 651 11.39 8.18 -20.02
CA ARG A 651 12.47 9.15 -20.33
C ARG A 651 12.06 10.62 -20.39
N PHE A 652 10.78 10.96 -20.20
CA PHE A 652 10.31 12.34 -20.00
C PHE A 652 10.21 12.74 -18.51
N LYS A 653 10.78 11.92 -17.62
CA LYS A 653 11.00 12.35 -16.23
C LYS A 653 12.17 13.34 -16.24
N PRO A 654 12.00 14.58 -15.74
CA PRO A 654 13.13 15.48 -15.55
C PRO A 654 14.23 14.74 -14.80
N MET A 655 15.42 14.74 -15.38
CA MET A 655 16.55 14.12 -14.71
C MET A 655 17.06 15.10 -13.66
N GLN A 656 16.98 14.72 -12.38
CA GLN A 656 17.61 15.51 -11.34
C GLN A 656 19.12 15.53 -11.58
N ARG A 657 19.65 16.74 -11.73
CA ARG A 657 21.08 17.03 -11.88
C ARG A 657 21.46 18.10 -10.89
N HIS A 658 22.70 18.06 -10.44
CA HIS A 658 23.31 19.12 -9.68
C HIS A 658 24.23 19.88 -10.63
N LEU A 659 23.95 21.17 -10.84
CA LEU A 659 24.68 22.01 -11.77
C LEU A 659 25.79 22.73 -11.03
N PHE A 660 26.95 22.85 -11.68
CA PHE A 660 28.05 23.72 -11.26
C PHE A 660 28.34 24.71 -12.38
N LEU A 661 27.97 25.97 -12.17
CA LEU A 661 28.18 27.04 -13.14
C LEU A 661 29.47 27.78 -12.82
N TYR A 662 30.46 27.61 -13.69
CA TYR A 662 31.71 28.36 -13.69
C TYR A 662 31.67 29.48 -14.73
N ASP A 663 32.59 30.45 -14.63
CA ASP A 663 32.74 31.55 -15.59
C ASP A 663 32.74 31.07 -17.05
N LYS A 664 33.45 29.98 -17.34
CA LYS A 664 33.64 29.49 -18.71
C LYS A 664 32.76 28.30 -19.08
N MET A 665 32.19 27.60 -18.10
CA MET A 665 31.53 26.31 -18.34
C MET A 665 30.47 25.98 -17.30
N MET A 666 29.41 25.30 -17.72
CA MET A 666 28.43 24.71 -16.82
C MET A 666 28.60 23.19 -16.81
N LEU A 667 28.79 22.59 -15.64
CA LEU A 667 28.86 21.14 -15.46
C LEU A 667 27.53 20.61 -14.94
N PHE A 668 27.11 19.46 -15.47
CA PHE A 668 25.92 18.72 -15.07
C PHE A 668 26.35 17.45 -14.38
N CYS A 669 26.09 17.34 -13.09
CA CYS A 669 26.45 16.19 -12.28
C CYS A 669 25.21 15.45 -11.77
N LYS A 670 25.30 14.16 -11.52
CA LYS A 670 24.29 13.39 -10.77
C LYS A 670 24.77 13.25 -9.33
N LYS A 671 24.02 13.80 -8.38
CA LYS A 671 24.26 13.60 -6.94
C LYS A 671 24.09 12.11 -6.61
N ARG A 672 25.06 11.53 -5.91
CA ARG A 672 25.00 10.17 -5.39
C ARG A 672 24.77 10.24 -3.89
N GLU A 673 23.87 9.40 -3.40
CA GLU A 673 23.76 9.10 -1.99
C GLU A 673 24.55 7.82 -1.75
N GLU A 674 25.62 7.89 -0.95
CA GLU A 674 26.29 6.68 -0.49
C GLU A 674 25.52 6.09 0.68
N THR A 675 25.02 4.87 0.51
CA THR A 675 24.45 4.04 1.58
C THR A 675 25.58 3.39 2.37
N THR A 676 26.26 4.16 3.20
CA THR A 676 27.15 3.64 4.24
C THR A 676 26.59 4.04 5.59
N ASP A 677 26.28 3.04 6.43
CA ASP A 677 25.85 3.18 7.81
C ASP A 677 26.95 3.83 8.66
N GLY A 678 27.00 5.16 8.66
CA GLY A 678 27.95 5.93 9.44
C GLY A 678 27.60 7.41 9.42
N HIS A 679 27.59 8.03 10.59
CA HIS A 679 27.30 9.45 10.82
C HIS A 679 28.37 10.36 10.19
N ASP A 680 28.35 10.54 8.87
CA ASP A 680 28.74 11.78 8.16
C ASP A 680 28.56 11.60 6.64
N LYS A 681 27.41 12.07 6.12
CA LYS A 681 27.09 12.00 4.68
C LYS A 681 27.79 13.13 3.92
N THR A 682 29.01 12.91 3.45
CA THR A 682 29.63 13.84 2.48
C THR A 682 28.92 13.74 1.13
N PRO A 683 28.47 14.86 0.53
CA PRO A 683 27.83 14.83 -0.78
C PRO A 683 28.83 14.34 -1.84
N SER A 684 28.37 13.48 -2.76
CA SER A 684 29.18 12.99 -3.89
C SER A 684 28.49 13.31 -5.22
N TYR A 685 29.25 13.81 -6.20
CA TYR A 685 28.71 14.24 -7.50
C TYR A 685 29.42 13.52 -8.64
N SER A 686 28.65 12.84 -9.48
CA SER A 686 29.20 12.17 -10.67
C SER A 686 28.92 12.98 -11.93
N PHE A 687 29.96 13.42 -12.64
CA PHE A 687 29.86 14.18 -13.88
C PHE A 687 29.03 13.43 -14.94
N LYS A 688 28.23 14.17 -15.71
CA LYS A 688 27.38 13.64 -16.79
C LYS A 688 27.50 14.41 -18.09
N HIS A 689 27.54 15.73 -18.04
CA HIS A 689 27.58 16.57 -19.22
C HIS A 689 28.16 17.94 -18.91
N SER A 690 28.63 18.67 -19.92
CA SER A 690 29.14 20.03 -19.75
C SER A 690 28.76 20.91 -20.94
N LEU A 691 28.41 22.16 -20.68
CA LEU A 691 28.16 23.18 -21.71
C LEU A 691 29.21 24.28 -21.59
N LYS A 692 29.93 24.57 -22.68
CA LYS A 692 30.84 25.72 -22.76
C LYS A 692 30.01 26.99 -22.89
N LYS A 693 30.35 28.02 -22.12
CA LYS A 693 29.77 29.36 -22.31
C LYS A 693 30.41 29.94 -23.58
N GLN A 694 29.63 30.17 -24.63
CA GLN A 694 30.10 30.92 -25.80
C GLN A 694 30.34 32.37 -25.38
N GLU A 695 31.42 33.01 -25.85
CA GLU A 695 31.90 34.34 -25.47
C GLU A 695 30.93 35.51 -25.75
N HIS A 696 29.67 35.25 -26.14
CA HIS A 696 28.69 36.29 -26.50
C HIS A 696 27.75 36.74 -25.36
N PHE A 697 27.95 36.27 -24.12
CA PHE A 697 27.31 36.86 -22.94
C PHE A 697 28.31 37.76 -22.21
N VAL A 698 28.61 38.92 -22.81
CA VAL A 698 29.34 40.01 -22.16
C VAL A 698 28.48 41.27 -22.26
N ASN A 699 28.18 41.82 -21.08
CA ASN A 699 27.56 43.12 -20.79
C ASN A 699 26.03 43.24 -20.87
N CYS A 700 25.37 42.78 -19.81
CA CYS A 700 24.31 43.57 -19.19
C CYS A 700 24.56 43.53 -17.67
N ASP A 701 25.43 44.44 -17.21
CA ASP A 701 25.37 44.97 -15.83
C ASP A 701 24.43 46.16 -15.83
#